data_AF-A0A4U0Y1H9-F1
#
_entry.id   AF-A0A4U0Y1H9-F1
#
_cell.length_a   1.000
_cell.length_b   1.000
_cell.length_c   1.000
_cell.angle_alpha   90.00
_cell.angle_beta   90.00
_cell.angle_gamma   90.00
#
_symmetry.space_group_name_H-M   'P 1'
#
loop_
_entity.id
_entity.type
_entity.pdbx_description
1 polymer ?
#
loop_
_entity_poly.entity_id
_entity_poly.type
_entity_poly.pdbx_seq_one_letter_code
_entity_poly.pdbx_strand_id
1 'polypeptide(L)'
;MAHATAANAHVSSRKHNVEVTGLYGIPGSGKATLLRQLSGHLDNTKFDFYDGSNAIRKLVPGGLGAFKNLPIQEQMTHRERAITQIRDECEASGKIGVVAGHLIFWDDAAKWGPTPVYRETDLETYTHILYLDVGADIIAQRRRDDPERQRPDLSPEHLRLWQSRETLYLRRLCSLDCFHFSLLSTYGMDRVVSLLQEFPNTSIAEAILDKAVAGHHSLLETMPVFDADKTLADADSSDEYWDSNESLNSTFKRMGYTYPAFYQAASLYEHHKNETEFQIVCDSIVEEITLRDEMLNLLTLAAKQWHVGAVVVTCGLRQVREKVLEKVLEKAHLSVPVIGNGRLSNGYIVTPEVKADLVARLKHHHGLRVIAFGDSPIDLPMWKRADQAIVVVGDEKKRSKRMEQDLSVVPRLVGLIEQPPEIVPWRSDFIDSIIKRRLPIFHATDRKGAKLLQTPMRDASVSGPALREAHRRVGYYLATEFLTDLIGLEGCSIRHVQGGVTQGHRLLDEQNTTIVPLLRGGEPLAFGVSEAFPLAMFVHVKKAKHLDAGQLRGQSTVVLVDSVINTGKLIEELTERIRELEPGIRIVVVAGVVQADTVKPDGVLRRLAREGNFSVVALRLSENNYKGQGATDTGDRLFNTTEVFHVTKHSFALVNLKPLLPGHVLVSPLAIKPALADLTKDEVTDLFLTVTRVQQTLRRLYKADAFNIAVQDGVAAGQSVPHVHCHVIPRTIGDPGGDDKVHEWLEGEEGDVGGHQREAESGSSGERKMGQWAKDGERKARTKEEMESEAKWLREEVEKDVSHEGKM
;
A
#
# COMPACT_ATOMS: atom_id res chain seq x y z
N MET A 1 -1.88 -62.68 -24.69
CA MET A 1 -3.19 -62.03 -24.93
C MET A 1 -4.33 -62.81 -24.27
N ALA A 2 -4.32 -62.98 -22.93
CA ALA A 2 -5.44 -63.65 -22.23
C ALA A 2 -5.58 -63.24 -20.75
N HIS A 3 -5.29 -61.98 -20.39
CA HIS A 3 -5.51 -61.43 -19.04
C HIS A 3 -6.02 -59.98 -19.03
N ALA A 4 -6.61 -59.49 -20.13
CA ALA A 4 -6.93 -58.07 -20.30
C ALA A 4 -8.44 -57.71 -20.18
N THR A 5 -9.28 -58.54 -19.55
CA THR A 5 -10.74 -58.37 -19.62
C THR A 5 -11.49 -58.30 -18.28
N ALA A 6 -10.84 -57.96 -17.16
CA ALA A 6 -11.53 -57.83 -15.87
C ALA A 6 -11.23 -56.54 -15.08
N ALA A 7 -10.67 -55.49 -15.70
CA ALA A 7 -10.24 -54.27 -15.00
C ALA A 7 -11.10 -53.02 -15.31
N ASN A 8 -12.40 -53.18 -15.61
CA ASN A 8 -13.30 -52.07 -16.00
C ASN A 8 -14.48 -51.82 -15.04
N ALA A 9 -14.40 -52.25 -13.79
CA ALA A 9 -15.38 -51.88 -12.77
C ALA A 9 -14.67 -51.72 -11.42
N HIS A 10 -14.50 -50.46 -11.00
CA HIS A 10 -13.94 -49.93 -9.73
C HIS A 10 -12.68 -49.08 -9.90
N VAL A 11 -12.81 -47.90 -10.50
CA VAL A 11 -11.90 -46.79 -10.21
C VAL A 11 -12.72 -45.68 -9.55
N SER A 12 -13.06 -45.95 -8.28
CA SER A 12 -13.43 -44.91 -7.31
C SER A 12 -12.18 -44.07 -7.05
N SER A 13 -12.34 -42.76 -6.87
CA SER A 13 -11.31 -41.80 -6.48
C SER A 13 -10.42 -42.33 -5.34
N ARG A 14 -9.21 -42.79 -5.67
CA ARG A 14 -8.20 -43.22 -4.70
C ARG A 14 -7.59 -41.97 -4.08
N LYS A 15 -8.03 -41.59 -2.87
CA LYS A 15 -7.29 -40.68 -1.99
C LYS A 15 -6.25 -41.53 -1.26
N HIS A 16 -4.97 -41.41 -1.63
CA HIS A 16 -3.90 -41.92 -0.77
C HIS A 16 -3.90 -41.07 0.51
N ASN A 17 -4.14 -41.69 1.66
CA ASN A 17 -4.11 -41.00 2.96
C ASN A 17 -2.68 -40.78 3.48
N VAL A 18 -1.68 -41.46 2.87
CA VAL A 18 -0.27 -41.40 3.25
C VAL A 18 0.62 -41.51 2.01
N GLU A 19 1.75 -40.81 2.05
CA GLU A 19 2.72 -40.74 0.96
C GLU A 19 3.81 -41.82 1.09
N VAL A 20 4.02 -42.58 0.01
CA VAL A 20 5.08 -43.61 -0.06
C VAL A 20 5.84 -43.49 -1.38
N THR A 21 7.11 -43.12 -1.30
CA THR A 21 8.01 -42.94 -2.45
C THR A 21 8.90 -44.16 -2.67
N GLY A 22 8.84 -44.77 -3.85
CA GLY A 22 9.72 -45.83 -4.29
C GLY A 22 11.03 -45.31 -4.90
N LEU A 23 12.18 -45.69 -4.35
CA LEU A 23 13.50 -45.52 -4.97
C LEU A 23 13.82 -46.74 -5.85
N TYR A 24 13.73 -46.58 -7.15
CA TYR A 24 13.86 -47.65 -8.15
C TYR A 24 15.15 -47.52 -8.97
N GLY A 25 15.51 -48.59 -9.68
CA GLY A 25 16.71 -48.68 -10.49
C GLY A 25 17.30 -50.08 -10.50
N ILE A 26 18.09 -50.40 -11.52
CA ILE A 26 18.68 -51.74 -11.64
C ILE A 26 19.74 -52.01 -10.54
N PRO A 27 20.06 -53.28 -10.21
CA PRO A 27 21.07 -53.58 -9.19
C PRO A 27 22.45 -53.02 -9.56
N GLY A 28 23.02 -52.21 -8.66
CA GLY A 28 24.26 -51.45 -8.88
C GLY A 28 24.05 -49.94 -9.09
N SER A 29 22.80 -49.48 -9.25
CA SER A 29 22.47 -48.05 -9.42
C SER A 29 22.72 -47.18 -8.17
N GLY A 30 22.88 -47.78 -6.98
CA GLY A 30 23.17 -47.06 -5.73
C GLY A 30 21.98 -46.84 -4.79
N LYS A 31 20.80 -47.43 -5.06
CA LYS A 31 19.57 -47.29 -4.24
C LYS A 31 19.81 -47.38 -2.72
N ALA A 32 20.46 -48.45 -2.25
CA ALA A 32 20.68 -48.67 -0.82
C ALA A 32 21.66 -47.65 -0.20
N THR A 33 22.61 -47.14 -1.00
CA THR A 33 23.52 -46.08 -0.57
C THR A 33 22.76 -44.76 -0.45
N LEU A 34 21.94 -44.41 -1.45
CA LEU A 34 21.12 -43.21 -1.43
C LEU A 34 20.09 -43.24 -0.29
N LEU A 35 19.41 -44.37 -0.07
CA LEU A 35 18.47 -44.54 1.02
C LEU A 35 19.13 -44.29 2.39
N ARG A 36 20.35 -44.81 2.61
CA ARG A 36 21.12 -44.54 3.84
C ARG A 36 21.52 -43.08 3.96
N GLN A 37 21.99 -42.45 2.87
CA GLN A 37 22.35 -41.03 2.87
C GLN A 37 21.14 -40.15 3.23
N LEU A 38 19.98 -40.44 2.65
CA LEU A 38 18.72 -39.73 2.95
C LEU A 38 18.30 -39.90 4.40
N SER A 39 18.40 -41.10 4.98
CA SER A 39 18.09 -41.32 6.40
C SER A 39 18.96 -40.53 7.39
N GLY A 40 20.15 -40.09 6.94
CA GLY A 40 21.03 -39.22 7.73
C GLY A 40 20.83 -37.72 7.48
N HIS A 41 20.18 -37.33 6.38
CA HIS A 41 19.98 -35.93 5.98
C HIS A 41 18.56 -35.42 6.23
N LEU A 42 17.55 -36.29 6.21
CA LEU A 42 16.15 -35.93 6.36
C LEU A 42 15.68 -36.08 7.81
N ASP A 43 14.67 -35.30 8.18
CA ASP A 43 14.10 -35.27 9.52
C ASP A 43 13.32 -36.56 9.81
N ASN A 44 13.83 -37.37 10.74
CA ASN A 44 13.25 -38.66 11.16
C ASN A 44 11.89 -38.51 11.88
N THR A 45 11.46 -37.29 12.21
CA THR A 45 10.09 -37.04 12.69
C THR A 45 9.07 -37.01 11.55
N LYS A 46 9.52 -36.78 10.31
CA LYS A 46 8.68 -36.66 9.10
C LYS A 46 8.81 -37.84 8.14
N PHE A 47 9.94 -38.52 8.13
CA PHE A 47 10.24 -39.59 7.17
C PHE A 47 10.56 -40.92 7.86
N ASP A 48 10.15 -42.02 7.23
CA ASP A 48 10.60 -43.37 7.54
C ASP A 48 11.24 -44.01 6.29
N PHE A 49 12.30 -44.79 6.51
CA PHE A 49 13.12 -45.36 5.43
C PHE A 49 13.10 -46.89 5.46
N TYR A 50 12.75 -47.49 4.32
CA TYR A 50 12.54 -48.92 4.20
C TYR A 50 13.43 -49.51 3.10
N ASP A 51 14.30 -50.45 3.49
CA ASP A 51 14.95 -51.32 2.53
C ASP A 51 14.03 -52.53 2.27
N GLY A 52 13.48 -52.63 1.06
CA GLY A 52 12.52 -53.68 0.71
C GLY A 52 13.07 -55.09 0.92
N SER A 53 14.39 -55.30 0.81
CA SER A 53 15.00 -56.60 1.11
C SER A 53 15.02 -56.91 2.61
N ASN A 54 15.15 -55.90 3.46
CA ASN A 54 15.09 -56.06 4.91
C ASN A 54 13.66 -56.29 5.41
N ALA A 55 12.67 -55.64 4.79
CA ALA A 55 11.25 -55.89 5.09
C ALA A 55 10.87 -57.36 4.84
N ILE A 56 11.27 -57.90 3.69
CA ILE A 56 11.07 -59.32 3.36
C ILE A 56 11.83 -60.24 4.33
N ARG A 57 13.09 -59.90 4.67
CA ARG A 57 13.91 -60.69 5.62
C ARG A 57 13.25 -60.85 6.99
N LYS A 58 12.52 -59.83 7.48
CA LYS A 58 11.79 -59.89 8.75
C LYS A 58 10.55 -60.79 8.69
N LEU A 59 9.92 -60.89 7.52
CA LEU A 59 8.68 -61.63 7.31
C LEU A 59 8.87 -63.13 7.00
N VAL A 60 10.05 -63.53 6.54
CA VAL A 60 10.34 -64.91 6.13
C VAL A 60 11.23 -65.61 7.17
N PRO A 61 10.75 -66.68 7.84
CA PRO A 61 11.61 -67.51 8.68
C PRO A 61 12.81 -68.06 7.90
N GLY A 62 14.03 -67.81 8.36
CA GLY A 62 15.27 -68.14 7.62
C GLY A 62 15.79 -67.02 6.70
N GLY A 63 15.14 -65.85 6.70
CA GLY A 63 15.62 -64.63 6.06
C GLY A 63 15.65 -64.66 4.53
N LEU A 64 16.43 -63.76 3.94
CA LEU A 64 16.45 -63.55 2.48
C LEU A 64 16.97 -64.76 1.70
N GLY A 65 17.81 -65.60 2.32
CA GLY A 65 18.31 -66.84 1.72
C GLY A 65 17.21 -67.89 1.55
N ALA A 66 16.37 -68.06 2.58
CA ALA A 66 15.20 -68.93 2.50
C ALA A 66 14.17 -68.41 1.49
N PHE A 67 13.93 -67.09 1.47
CA PHE A 67 13.02 -66.44 0.52
C PHE A 67 13.37 -66.75 -0.95
N LYS A 68 14.65 -66.70 -1.33
CA LYS A 68 15.09 -66.97 -2.71
C LYS A 68 14.81 -68.40 -3.18
N ASN A 69 14.68 -69.34 -2.25
CA ASN A 69 14.43 -70.76 -2.54
C ASN A 69 12.93 -71.12 -2.52
N LEU A 70 12.05 -70.17 -2.19
CA LEU A 70 10.60 -70.40 -2.22
C LEU A 70 10.06 -70.45 -3.66
N PRO A 71 8.93 -71.14 -3.91
CA PRO A 71 8.20 -71.04 -5.17
C PRO A 71 7.87 -69.58 -5.52
N ILE A 72 7.88 -69.23 -6.82
CA ILE A 72 7.63 -67.86 -7.31
C ILE A 72 6.33 -67.27 -6.72
N GLN A 73 5.27 -68.08 -6.62
CA GLN A 73 4.00 -67.62 -6.07
C GLN A 73 4.10 -67.21 -4.59
N GLU A 74 4.85 -67.98 -3.79
CA GLU A 74 5.08 -67.66 -2.37
C GLU A 74 6.00 -66.45 -2.21
N GLN A 75 7.04 -66.33 -3.06
CA GLN A 75 7.88 -65.13 -3.09
C GLN A 75 7.06 -63.86 -3.35
N MET A 76 6.07 -63.95 -4.23
CA MET A 76 5.18 -62.85 -4.55
C MET A 76 4.24 -62.51 -3.39
N THR A 77 3.64 -63.51 -2.73
CA THR A 77 2.82 -63.30 -1.53
C THR A 77 3.62 -62.61 -0.41
N HIS A 78 4.88 -62.98 -0.20
CA HIS A 78 5.74 -62.33 0.79
C HIS A 78 6.11 -60.89 0.41
N ARG A 79 6.27 -60.58 -0.89
CA ARG A 79 6.45 -59.20 -1.37
C ARG A 79 5.21 -58.34 -1.13
N GLU A 80 4.02 -58.86 -1.45
CA GLU A 80 2.75 -58.17 -1.20
C GLU A 80 2.57 -57.86 0.29
N ARG A 81 2.90 -58.81 1.17
CA ARG A 81 2.86 -58.59 2.62
C ARG A 81 3.87 -57.54 3.08
N ALA A 82 5.07 -57.52 2.52
CA ALA A 82 6.10 -56.56 2.88
C ALA A 82 5.69 -55.13 2.53
N ILE A 83 5.17 -54.90 1.32
CA ILE A 83 4.74 -53.56 0.90
C ILE A 83 3.47 -53.10 1.64
N THR A 84 2.55 -54.04 1.91
CA THR A 84 1.36 -53.78 2.74
C THR A 84 1.74 -53.35 4.16
N GLN A 85 2.68 -54.06 4.79
CA GLN A 85 3.17 -53.70 6.12
C GLN A 85 3.80 -52.31 6.14
N ILE A 86 4.60 -51.96 5.13
CA ILE A 86 5.21 -50.62 5.03
C ILE A 86 4.14 -49.54 4.92
N ARG A 87 3.12 -49.75 4.07
CA ARG A 87 2.00 -48.82 3.95
C ARG A 87 1.30 -48.61 5.28
N ASP A 88 0.94 -49.70 5.96
CA ASP A 88 0.20 -49.65 7.22
C ASP A 88 1.04 -48.98 8.35
N GLU A 89 2.37 -49.18 8.35
CA GLU A 89 3.31 -48.49 9.25
C GLU A 89 3.38 -46.97 8.97
N CYS A 90 3.41 -46.56 7.70
CA CYS A 90 3.36 -45.14 7.33
C CYS A 90 1.98 -44.52 7.67
N GLU A 91 0.88 -45.24 7.47
CA GLU A 91 -0.48 -44.81 7.85
C GLU A 91 -0.63 -44.60 9.36
N ALA A 92 -0.10 -45.52 10.17
CA ALA A 92 -0.14 -45.40 11.62
C ALA A 92 0.74 -44.26 12.16
N SER A 93 1.88 -43.99 11.52
CA SER A 93 2.83 -42.98 11.95
C SER A 93 2.54 -41.57 11.39
N GLY A 94 1.80 -41.47 10.29
CA GLY A 94 1.56 -40.22 9.55
C GLY A 94 2.82 -39.68 8.84
N LYS A 95 3.87 -40.49 8.71
CA LYS A 95 5.15 -40.11 8.08
C LYS A 95 5.20 -40.50 6.62
N ILE A 96 6.08 -39.83 5.87
CA ILE A 96 6.38 -40.14 4.47
C ILE A 96 7.32 -41.35 4.41
N GLY A 97 6.90 -42.42 3.72
CA GLY A 97 7.72 -43.62 3.56
C GLY A 97 8.62 -43.56 2.33
N VAL A 98 9.92 -43.80 2.47
CA VAL A 98 10.85 -43.92 1.34
C VAL A 98 11.36 -45.35 1.24
N VAL A 99 11.05 -46.04 0.14
CA VAL A 99 11.25 -47.49 0.00
C VAL A 99 12.20 -47.81 -1.16
N ALA A 100 13.30 -48.51 -0.89
CA ALA A 100 14.14 -49.05 -1.97
C ALA A 100 13.53 -50.35 -2.55
N GLY A 101 13.16 -50.30 -3.83
CA GLY A 101 12.44 -51.37 -4.52
C GLY A 101 13.05 -51.81 -5.85
N HIS A 102 12.40 -52.79 -6.49
CA HIS A 102 12.75 -53.32 -7.79
C HIS A 102 11.47 -53.61 -8.60
N LEU A 103 11.37 -53.10 -9.82
CA LEU A 103 10.21 -53.40 -10.69
C LEU A 103 10.38 -54.74 -11.41
N ILE A 104 11.61 -55.02 -11.86
CA ILE A 104 11.95 -56.15 -12.71
C ILE A 104 13.19 -56.84 -12.15
N PHE A 105 13.17 -58.16 -12.14
CA PHE A 105 14.39 -58.95 -12.06
C PHE A 105 14.68 -59.57 -13.41
N TRP A 106 15.92 -59.48 -13.84
CA TRP A 106 16.42 -60.18 -15.02
C TRP A 106 17.22 -61.38 -14.52
N ASP A 107 16.75 -62.59 -14.81
CA ASP A 107 17.48 -63.81 -14.47
C ASP A 107 18.55 -64.07 -15.53
N ASP A 108 19.80 -64.04 -15.08
CA ASP A 108 20.98 -64.17 -15.93
C ASP A 108 21.23 -65.64 -16.35
N ALA A 109 20.54 -66.62 -15.75
CA ALA A 109 20.64 -68.05 -16.07
C ALA A 109 19.42 -68.65 -16.79
N ALA A 110 18.27 -67.94 -16.82
CA ALA A 110 17.02 -68.48 -17.39
C ALA A 110 16.76 -68.04 -18.84
N LYS A 111 16.19 -68.97 -19.62
CA LYS A 111 15.76 -68.81 -21.04
C LYS A 111 14.62 -67.78 -21.27
N TRP A 112 14.19 -67.02 -20.26
CA TRP A 112 12.90 -66.31 -20.24
C TRP A 112 12.96 -64.80 -19.92
N GLY A 113 14.04 -64.08 -20.19
CA GLY A 113 14.03 -62.59 -20.23
C GLY A 113 13.61 -61.86 -18.94
N PRO A 114 13.26 -60.56 -19.01
CA PRO A 114 12.90 -59.75 -17.83
C PRO A 114 11.62 -60.24 -17.18
N THR A 115 11.67 -60.51 -15.88
CA THR A 115 10.51 -60.93 -15.08
C THR A 115 10.02 -59.76 -14.22
N PRO A 116 8.82 -59.21 -14.47
CA PRO A 116 8.19 -58.24 -13.58
C PRO A 116 7.95 -58.85 -12.20
N VAL A 117 8.25 -58.08 -11.16
CA VAL A 117 8.10 -58.53 -9.76
C VAL A 117 7.29 -57.57 -8.89
N TYR A 118 6.68 -56.56 -9.51
CA TYR A 118 5.69 -55.71 -8.88
C TYR A 118 4.30 -56.37 -8.94
N ARG A 119 3.44 -56.01 -7.98
CA ARG A 119 2.05 -56.45 -7.87
C ARG A 119 1.11 -55.25 -7.86
N GLU A 120 -0.18 -55.52 -7.92
CA GLU A 120 -1.21 -54.48 -7.84
C GLU A 120 -1.12 -53.72 -6.51
N THR A 121 -0.71 -54.39 -5.43
CA THR A 121 -0.46 -53.76 -4.12
C THR A 121 0.71 -52.77 -4.13
N ASP A 122 1.75 -53.00 -4.94
CA ASP A 122 2.81 -52.00 -5.14
C ASP A 122 2.23 -50.74 -5.81
N LEU A 123 1.39 -50.93 -6.84
CA LEU A 123 0.71 -49.84 -7.56
C LEU A 123 -0.29 -49.09 -6.67
N GLU A 124 -0.86 -49.75 -5.67
CA GLU A 124 -1.77 -49.14 -4.68
C GLU A 124 -1.03 -48.43 -3.55
N THR A 125 0.22 -48.80 -3.30
CA THR A 125 0.99 -48.27 -2.17
C THR A 125 1.82 -47.06 -2.56
N TYR A 126 2.53 -47.12 -3.70
CA TYR A 126 3.41 -46.02 -4.09
C TYR A 126 2.63 -44.82 -4.61
N THR A 127 2.95 -43.64 -4.07
CA THR A 127 2.50 -42.35 -4.60
C THR A 127 3.49 -41.79 -5.62
N HIS A 128 4.79 -41.98 -5.36
CA HIS A 128 5.91 -41.50 -6.17
C HIS A 128 6.91 -42.65 -6.46
N ILE A 129 7.52 -42.67 -7.63
CA ILE A 129 8.66 -43.52 -8.00
C ILE A 129 9.78 -42.65 -8.57
N LEU A 130 10.91 -42.61 -7.86
CA LEU A 130 12.15 -41.98 -8.30
C LEU A 130 13.09 -43.06 -8.83
N TYR A 131 13.41 -43.00 -10.12
CA TYR A 131 14.27 -43.99 -10.77
C TYR A 131 15.69 -43.48 -10.96
N LEU A 132 16.66 -44.18 -10.37
CA LEU A 132 18.09 -43.86 -10.46
C LEU A 132 18.67 -44.30 -11.81
N ASP A 133 18.74 -43.35 -12.75
CA ASP A 133 19.23 -43.56 -14.11
C ASP A 133 20.74 -43.33 -14.23
N VAL A 134 21.51 -44.13 -13.49
CA VAL A 134 22.97 -44.09 -13.52
C VAL A 134 23.49 -44.73 -14.80
N GLY A 135 24.50 -44.14 -15.44
CA GLY A 135 25.10 -44.68 -16.67
C GLY A 135 25.52 -46.15 -16.52
N ALA A 136 25.17 -46.97 -17.50
CA ALA A 136 25.38 -48.43 -17.46
C ALA A 136 26.85 -48.83 -17.24
N ASP A 137 27.81 -48.06 -17.76
CA ASP A 137 29.24 -48.31 -17.57
C ASP A 137 29.65 -48.13 -16.10
N ILE A 138 29.09 -47.12 -15.43
CA ILE A 138 29.26 -46.88 -13.99
C ILE A 138 28.63 -48.02 -13.18
N ILE A 139 27.45 -48.49 -13.58
CA ILE A 139 26.78 -49.61 -12.93
C ILE A 139 27.60 -50.90 -13.08
N ALA A 140 28.12 -51.18 -14.27
CA ALA A 140 28.98 -52.34 -14.52
C ALA A 140 30.23 -52.33 -13.63
N GLN A 141 30.89 -51.18 -13.54
CA GLN A 141 32.06 -50.98 -12.67
C GLN A 141 31.69 -51.20 -11.20
N ARG A 142 30.66 -50.52 -10.69
CA ARG A 142 30.19 -50.68 -9.29
C ARG A 142 29.81 -52.11 -8.94
N ARG A 143 29.32 -52.90 -9.90
CA ARG A 143 28.99 -54.32 -9.68
C ARG A 143 30.23 -55.20 -9.55
N ARG A 144 31.30 -54.91 -10.31
CA ARG A 144 32.59 -55.62 -10.20
C ARG A 144 33.32 -55.28 -8.91
N ASP A 145 33.20 -54.04 -8.46
CA ASP A 145 33.90 -53.51 -7.29
C ASP A 145 33.14 -53.75 -5.96
N ASP A 146 32.05 -54.52 -5.95
CA ASP A 146 31.20 -54.82 -4.78
C ASP A 146 31.55 -56.22 -4.21
N PRO A 147 32.47 -56.32 -3.23
CA PRO A 147 32.91 -57.61 -2.68
C PRO A 147 31.85 -58.28 -1.78
N GLU A 148 30.84 -57.53 -1.33
CA GLU A 148 29.81 -58.03 -0.39
C GLU A 148 28.72 -58.84 -1.09
N ARG A 149 28.55 -58.66 -2.41
CA ARG A 149 27.41 -59.24 -3.15
C ARG A 149 27.90 -59.96 -4.40
N GLN A 150 27.86 -61.29 -4.38
CA GLN A 150 28.10 -62.09 -5.58
C GLN A 150 27.03 -61.81 -6.64
N ARG A 151 27.46 -61.29 -7.79
CA ARG A 151 26.61 -61.00 -8.95
C ARG A 151 27.30 -61.48 -10.23
N PRO A 152 26.55 -61.93 -11.24
CA PRO A 152 27.12 -62.21 -12.55
C PRO A 152 27.63 -60.92 -13.21
N ASP A 153 28.71 -61.07 -13.98
CA ASP A 153 29.31 -60.01 -14.78
C ASP A 153 28.45 -59.77 -16.02
N LEU A 154 27.94 -58.54 -16.17
CA LEU A 154 27.01 -58.15 -17.23
C LEU A 154 27.62 -57.03 -18.06
N SER A 155 27.49 -57.12 -19.38
CA SER A 155 27.98 -56.08 -20.27
C SER A 155 27.21 -54.77 -20.07
N PRO A 156 27.85 -53.59 -20.27
CA PRO A 156 27.14 -52.31 -20.24
C PRO A 156 25.96 -52.24 -21.22
N GLU A 157 26.04 -52.92 -22.37
CA GLU A 157 24.92 -53.02 -23.33
C GLU A 157 23.71 -53.73 -22.74
N HIS A 158 23.94 -54.83 -22.02
CA HIS A 158 22.87 -55.57 -21.37
C HIS A 158 22.23 -54.75 -20.24
N LEU A 159 23.04 -54.03 -19.45
CA LEU A 159 22.53 -53.14 -18.40
C LEU A 159 21.71 -51.98 -18.99
N ARG A 160 22.14 -51.39 -20.11
CA ARG A 160 21.35 -50.38 -20.85
C ARG A 160 20.00 -50.95 -21.29
N LEU A 161 19.99 -52.15 -21.87
CA LEU A 161 18.75 -52.80 -22.30
C LEU A 161 17.79 -53.03 -21.13
N TRP A 162 18.30 -53.44 -19.96
CA TRP A 162 17.51 -53.57 -18.74
C TRP A 162 16.93 -52.21 -18.30
N GLN A 163 17.76 -51.16 -18.20
CA GLN A 163 17.28 -49.82 -17.82
C GLN A 163 16.19 -49.31 -18.78
N SER A 164 16.38 -49.47 -20.09
CA SER A 164 15.39 -49.06 -21.08
C SER A 164 14.07 -49.82 -20.94
N ARG A 165 14.12 -51.13 -20.63
CA ARG A 165 12.92 -51.93 -20.39
C ARG A 165 12.19 -51.49 -19.13
N GLU A 166 12.91 -51.32 -18.02
CA GLU A 166 12.32 -50.96 -16.72
C GLU A 166 11.69 -49.56 -16.74
N THR A 167 12.38 -48.58 -17.34
CA THR A 167 11.84 -47.22 -17.53
C THR A 167 10.63 -47.19 -18.44
N LEU A 168 10.60 -47.99 -19.52
CA LEU A 168 9.43 -48.11 -20.39
C LEU A 168 8.21 -48.68 -19.64
N TYR A 169 8.41 -49.68 -18.79
CA TYR A 169 7.33 -50.23 -17.96
C TYR A 169 6.82 -49.21 -16.94
N LEU A 170 7.70 -48.51 -16.23
CA LEU A 170 7.31 -47.46 -15.27
C LEU A 170 6.52 -46.34 -15.94
N ARG A 171 6.93 -45.91 -17.13
CA ARG A 171 6.19 -44.91 -17.92
C ARG A 171 4.78 -45.38 -18.25
N ARG A 172 4.62 -46.63 -18.69
CA ARG A 172 3.30 -47.22 -19.00
C ARG A 172 2.42 -47.36 -17.75
N LEU A 173 3.00 -47.69 -16.60
CA LEU A 173 2.24 -47.82 -15.34
C LEU A 173 1.84 -46.45 -14.78
N CYS A 174 2.72 -45.45 -14.90
CA CYS A 174 2.41 -44.05 -14.57
C CYS A 174 1.25 -43.52 -15.44
N SER A 175 1.22 -43.84 -16.74
CA SER A 175 0.12 -43.39 -17.61
C SER A 175 -1.24 -44.03 -17.30
N LEU A 176 -1.27 -45.09 -16.48
CA LEU A 176 -2.47 -45.78 -15.99
C LEU A 176 -2.91 -45.34 -14.57
N ASP A 177 -2.47 -44.16 -14.10
CA ASP A 177 -2.85 -43.58 -12.78
C ASP A 177 -2.43 -44.43 -11.56
N CYS A 178 -1.30 -45.12 -11.65
CA CYS A 178 -0.80 -45.92 -10.52
C CYS A 178 0.09 -45.12 -9.55
N PHE A 179 0.95 -44.23 -10.04
CA PHE A 179 1.90 -43.44 -9.24
C PHE A 179 2.60 -42.38 -10.13
N HIS A 180 3.26 -41.39 -9.50
CA HIS A 180 4.12 -40.42 -10.17
C HIS A 180 5.51 -41.00 -10.49
N PHE A 181 6.10 -40.66 -11.63
CA PHE A 181 7.39 -41.22 -12.05
C PHE A 181 8.39 -40.12 -12.43
N SER A 182 9.58 -40.14 -11.81
CA SER A 182 10.68 -39.20 -12.11
C SER A 182 12.00 -39.92 -12.39
N LEU A 183 12.75 -39.46 -13.40
CA LEU A 183 14.04 -40.01 -13.79
C LEU A 183 15.19 -39.19 -13.18
N LEU A 184 16.18 -39.85 -12.57
CA LEU A 184 17.33 -39.23 -11.91
C LEU A 184 18.64 -39.60 -12.63
N SER A 185 18.94 -38.91 -13.74
CA SER A 185 20.14 -39.14 -14.59
C SER A 185 21.41 -38.50 -14.02
N THR A 186 21.30 -37.30 -13.46
CA THR A 186 22.32 -36.62 -12.64
C THR A 186 21.62 -35.98 -11.45
N TYR A 187 21.85 -36.55 -10.26
CA TYR A 187 21.20 -36.12 -9.02
C TYR A 187 22.22 -35.74 -7.96
N GLY A 188 22.02 -34.56 -7.37
CA GLY A 188 22.63 -34.17 -6.09
C GLY A 188 21.67 -34.49 -4.94
N MET A 189 22.19 -34.59 -3.71
CA MET A 189 21.37 -34.84 -2.52
C MET A 189 20.23 -33.84 -2.38
N ASP A 190 20.49 -32.55 -2.65
CA ASP A 190 19.49 -31.48 -2.56
C ASP A 190 18.31 -31.69 -3.51
N ARG A 191 18.56 -32.20 -4.72
CA ARG A 191 17.51 -32.51 -5.71
C ARG A 191 16.65 -33.69 -5.27
N VAL A 192 17.24 -34.70 -4.65
CA VAL A 192 16.47 -35.85 -4.15
C VAL A 192 15.67 -35.46 -2.91
N VAL A 193 16.26 -34.66 -2.02
CA VAL A 193 15.58 -34.09 -0.85
C VAL A 193 14.40 -33.21 -1.27
N SER A 194 14.56 -32.33 -2.26
CA SER A 194 13.48 -31.47 -2.75
C SER A 194 12.30 -32.25 -3.34
N LEU A 195 12.59 -33.36 -4.04
CA LEU A 195 11.58 -34.25 -4.60
C LEU A 195 10.87 -35.12 -3.54
N LEU A 196 11.49 -35.34 -2.37
CA LEU A 196 10.90 -36.11 -1.28
C LEU A 196 10.15 -35.22 -0.28
N GLN A 197 10.49 -33.94 -0.22
CA GLN A 197 9.87 -32.98 0.69
C GLN A 197 8.66 -32.27 0.08
N GLU A 198 8.23 -32.62 -1.14
CA GLU A 198 7.18 -31.98 -1.95
C GLU A 198 6.35 -30.92 -1.21
N PHE A 199 6.91 -29.71 -1.13
CA PHE A 199 6.17 -28.49 -0.91
C PHE A 199 6.12 -27.77 -2.26
N PRO A 200 4.98 -27.18 -2.66
CA PRO A 200 5.04 -26.10 -3.64
C PRO A 200 6.03 -25.07 -3.08
N ASN A 201 7.22 -24.97 -3.68
CA ASN A 201 8.25 -24.03 -3.24
C ASN A 201 7.85 -22.62 -3.69
N THR A 202 6.77 -22.12 -3.09
CA THR A 202 6.20 -20.78 -3.32
C THR A 202 7.25 -19.70 -3.07
N SER A 203 8.21 -19.94 -2.17
CA SER A 203 9.27 -18.99 -1.82
C SER A 203 10.06 -18.46 -3.03
N ILE A 204 10.28 -19.29 -4.05
CA ILE A 204 10.96 -18.86 -5.28
C ILE A 204 10.05 -17.95 -6.11
N ALA A 205 8.78 -18.34 -6.28
CA ALA A 205 7.80 -17.52 -7.00
C ALA A 205 7.56 -16.17 -6.29
N GLU A 206 7.51 -16.19 -4.95
CA GLU A 206 7.42 -15.00 -4.11
C GLU A 206 8.66 -14.10 -4.26
N ALA A 207 9.87 -14.67 -4.30
CA ALA A 207 11.08 -13.88 -4.50
C ALA A 207 11.12 -13.21 -5.88
N ILE A 208 10.62 -13.87 -6.93
CA ILE A 208 10.48 -13.28 -8.27
C ILE A 208 9.46 -12.12 -8.21
N LEU A 209 8.34 -12.31 -7.51
CA LEU A 209 7.32 -11.28 -7.33
C LEU A 209 7.85 -10.07 -6.55
N ASP A 210 8.58 -10.31 -5.46
CA ASP A 210 9.16 -9.24 -4.64
C ASP A 210 10.18 -8.43 -5.45
N LYS A 211 10.99 -9.09 -6.29
CA LYS A 211 11.90 -8.41 -7.22
C LYS A 211 11.16 -7.58 -8.25
N ALA A 212 10.04 -8.08 -8.77
CA ALA A 212 9.17 -7.33 -9.66
C ALA A 212 8.64 -6.06 -8.99
N VAL A 213 8.17 -6.15 -7.74
CA VAL A 213 7.71 -4.99 -6.96
C VAL A 213 8.86 -4.02 -6.66
N ALA A 214 10.02 -4.51 -6.23
CA ALA A 214 11.19 -3.69 -5.90
C ALA A 214 11.77 -2.94 -7.11
N GLY A 215 11.54 -3.42 -8.34
CA GLY A 215 11.89 -2.72 -9.57
C GLY A 215 11.03 -1.47 -9.85
N HIS A 216 9.94 -1.26 -9.10
CA HIS A 216 9.08 -0.09 -9.21
C HIS A 216 9.45 0.97 -8.16
N HIS A 217 8.96 2.21 -8.35
CA HIS A 217 9.18 3.30 -7.41
C HIS A 217 8.51 3.00 -6.05
N SER A 218 9.01 3.60 -4.96
CA SER A 218 8.45 3.53 -3.58
C SER A 218 7.00 4.00 -3.41
N LEU A 219 6.30 4.25 -4.51
CA LEU A 219 5.00 4.88 -4.60
C LEU A 219 4.03 4.02 -5.43
N LEU A 220 4.39 2.77 -5.71
CA LEU A 220 3.50 1.79 -6.33
C LEU A 220 2.25 1.61 -5.47
N GLU A 221 1.05 1.77 -6.06
CA GLU A 221 -0.23 1.71 -5.33
C GLU A 221 -1.15 0.60 -5.84
N THR A 222 -1.12 0.33 -7.15
CA THR A 222 -2.02 -0.63 -7.81
C THR A 222 -1.22 -1.64 -8.61
N MET A 223 -1.59 -2.92 -8.51
CA MET A 223 -0.97 -4.02 -9.25
C MET A 223 -2.05 -4.86 -9.95
N PRO A 224 -2.32 -4.65 -11.25
CA PRO A 224 -3.04 -5.62 -12.06
C PRO A 224 -2.24 -6.92 -12.18
N VAL A 225 -2.89 -8.02 -11.86
CA VAL A 225 -2.37 -9.39 -11.95
C VAL A 225 -3.15 -10.10 -13.05
N PHE A 226 -2.46 -10.57 -14.09
CA PHE A 226 -3.10 -11.21 -15.23
C PHE A 226 -2.80 -12.71 -15.25
N ASP A 227 -3.84 -13.53 -15.36
CA ASP A 227 -3.65 -14.84 -15.97
C ASP A 227 -3.25 -14.67 -17.45
N ALA A 228 -2.53 -15.63 -18.01
CA ALA A 228 -2.00 -15.50 -19.37
C ALA A 228 -2.92 -16.14 -20.43
N ASP A 229 -3.13 -17.45 -20.34
CA ASP A 229 -3.91 -18.22 -21.32
C ASP A 229 -5.37 -17.74 -21.33
N LYS A 230 -5.95 -17.52 -22.52
CA LYS A 230 -7.33 -17.04 -22.73
C LYS A 230 -7.70 -15.68 -22.12
N THR A 231 -6.87 -15.14 -21.25
CA THR A 231 -6.96 -13.82 -20.61
C THR A 231 -6.20 -12.78 -21.43
N LEU A 232 -4.89 -12.93 -21.61
CA LEU A 232 -4.05 -12.01 -22.41
C LEU A 232 -4.15 -12.24 -23.92
N ALA A 233 -4.39 -13.48 -24.35
CA ALA A 233 -4.50 -13.90 -25.73
C ALA A 233 -5.68 -14.87 -25.91
N ASP A 234 -6.26 -14.99 -27.09
CA ASP A 234 -7.33 -15.98 -27.37
C ASP A 234 -6.82 -17.42 -27.46
N ALA A 235 -5.51 -17.63 -27.64
CA ALA A 235 -4.88 -18.93 -27.80
C ALA A 235 -4.45 -19.55 -26.46
N ASP A 236 -4.60 -20.87 -26.37
CA ASP A 236 -4.19 -21.69 -25.22
C ASP A 236 -2.84 -22.34 -25.53
N SER A 237 -1.81 -21.99 -24.77
CA SER A 237 -0.45 -22.51 -25.00
C SER A 237 -0.32 -24.01 -24.73
N SER A 238 -1.31 -24.61 -24.07
CA SER A 238 -1.31 -26.03 -23.70
C SER A 238 -1.89 -26.96 -24.77
N ASP A 239 -2.67 -26.43 -25.71
CA ASP A 239 -3.36 -27.22 -26.75
C ASP A 239 -2.46 -27.51 -27.96
N GLU A 240 -1.54 -26.60 -28.31
CA GLU A 240 -0.72 -26.66 -29.53
C GLU A 240 0.56 -27.52 -29.39
N TYR A 241 0.95 -27.90 -28.17
CA TYR A 241 2.24 -28.57 -27.90
C TYR A 241 2.25 -30.09 -28.19
N TRP A 242 1.11 -30.79 -28.09
CA TRP A 242 1.10 -32.27 -28.05
C TRP A 242 0.28 -32.92 -29.17
N ASP A 243 0.96 -33.23 -30.27
CA ASP A 243 0.41 -34.05 -31.38
C ASP A 243 0.60 -35.58 -31.15
N SER A 244 0.74 -36.01 -29.90
CA SER A 244 0.97 -37.42 -29.53
C SER A 244 0.03 -37.90 -28.43
N ASN A 245 -0.19 -39.22 -28.35
CA ASN A 245 -1.25 -39.93 -27.59
C ASN A 245 -1.43 -39.60 -26.08
N GLU A 246 -0.63 -38.71 -25.48
CA GLU A 246 -0.78 -38.20 -24.10
C GLU A 246 -0.76 -36.65 -24.12
N SER A 247 -1.93 -36.03 -24.34
CA SER A 247 -2.04 -34.56 -24.31
C SER A 247 -2.14 -34.03 -22.88
N LEU A 248 -1.62 -32.81 -22.61
CA LEU A 248 -1.82 -32.08 -21.34
C LEU A 248 -3.29 -32.05 -20.93
N ASN A 249 -4.18 -31.87 -21.90
CA ASN A 249 -5.62 -31.93 -21.72
C ASN A 249 -6.13 -33.24 -21.13
N SER A 250 -5.57 -34.38 -21.57
CA SER A 250 -5.95 -35.68 -21.01
C SER A 250 -5.56 -35.80 -19.54
N THR A 251 -4.39 -35.24 -19.17
CA THR A 251 -3.89 -35.19 -17.78
C THR A 251 -4.82 -34.37 -16.88
N PHE A 252 -5.15 -33.13 -17.26
CA PHE A 252 -6.02 -32.27 -16.45
C PHE A 252 -7.50 -32.72 -16.45
N LYS A 253 -7.99 -33.34 -17.53
CA LYS A 253 -9.34 -33.96 -17.52
C LYS A 253 -9.42 -35.13 -16.54
N ARG A 254 -8.34 -35.90 -16.40
CA ARG A 254 -8.29 -37.10 -15.56
C ARG A 254 -8.01 -36.77 -14.09
N MET A 255 -7.03 -35.91 -13.83
CA MET A 255 -6.51 -35.63 -12.49
C MET A 255 -7.07 -34.34 -11.86
N GLY A 256 -7.84 -33.55 -12.63
CA GLY A 256 -8.24 -32.20 -12.25
C GLY A 256 -7.07 -31.23 -12.19
N TYR A 257 -7.32 -29.98 -11.77
CA TYR A 257 -6.29 -28.95 -11.60
C TYR A 257 -5.60 -29.07 -10.23
N THR A 258 -5.05 -30.26 -9.95
CA THR A 258 -4.33 -30.57 -8.71
C THR A 258 -2.83 -30.36 -8.88
N TYR A 259 -2.09 -30.15 -7.78
CA TYR A 259 -0.62 -30.04 -7.82
C TYR A 259 0.04 -31.23 -8.59
N PRO A 260 -0.33 -32.50 -8.32
CA PRO A 260 0.05 -33.65 -9.12
C PRO A 260 -0.09 -33.49 -10.63
N ALA A 261 -1.19 -32.90 -11.11
CA ALA A 261 -1.44 -32.70 -12.52
C ALA A 261 -0.48 -31.65 -13.13
N PHE A 262 -0.22 -30.57 -12.41
CA PHE A 262 0.76 -29.54 -12.83
C PHE A 262 2.20 -30.06 -12.77
N TYR A 263 2.54 -30.90 -11.79
CA TYR A 263 3.84 -31.56 -11.73
C TYR A 263 4.04 -32.52 -12.90
N GLN A 264 3.03 -33.33 -13.22
CA GLN A 264 3.05 -34.22 -14.38
C GLN A 264 3.23 -33.41 -15.68
N ALA A 265 2.48 -32.31 -15.83
CA ALA A 265 2.63 -31.39 -16.95
C ALA A 265 4.05 -30.81 -17.05
N ALA A 266 4.63 -30.38 -15.92
CA ALA A 266 5.99 -29.87 -15.87
C ALA A 266 7.05 -30.94 -16.20
N SER A 267 6.82 -32.19 -15.78
CA SER A 267 7.68 -33.32 -16.12
C SER A 267 7.64 -33.65 -17.61
N LEU A 268 6.55 -33.32 -18.32
CA LEU A 268 6.50 -33.50 -19.76
C LEU A 268 7.51 -32.57 -20.46
N TYR A 269 7.75 -31.36 -19.93
CA TYR A 269 8.74 -30.43 -20.48
C TYR A 269 10.19 -30.91 -20.34
N GLU A 270 10.46 -31.86 -19.43
CA GLU A 270 11.79 -32.47 -19.27
C GLU A 270 12.10 -33.56 -20.32
N HIS A 271 11.18 -33.87 -21.24
CA HIS A 271 11.43 -34.88 -22.29
C HIS A 271 12.48 -34.45 -23.32
N HIS A 272 12.72 -33.15 -23.46
CA HIS A 272 13.75 -32.62 -24.34
C HIS A 272 15.14 -32.82 -23.75
N LYS A 273 16.10 -33.24 -24.56
CA LYS A 273 17.42 -33.65 -24.06
C LYS A 273 18.23 -32.47 -23.54
N ASN A 274 17.94 -31.25 -24.00
CA ASN A 274 18.64 -30.02 -23.62
C ASN A 274 17.75 -28.77 -23.75
N GLU A 275 18.23 -27.65 -23.20
CA GLU A 275 17.52 -26.36 -23.20
C GLU A 275 17.27 -25.81 -24.61
N THR A 276 18.18 -26.07 -25.56
CA THR A 276 18.05 -25.58 -26.93
C THR A 276 16.87 -26.21 -27.67
N GLU A 277 16.68 -27.53 -27.52
CA GLU A 277 15.51 -28.24 -28.08
C GLU A 277 14.21 -27.70 -27.49
N PHE A 278 14.16 -27.51 -26.16
CA PHE A 278 13.00 -26.94 -25.49
C PHE A 278 12.70 -25.52 -26.01
N GLN A 279 13.75 -24.71 -26.21
CA GLN A 279 13.62 -23.34 -26.67
C GLN A 279 13.02 -23.24 -28.08
N ILE A 280 13.42 -24.12 -28.99
CA ILE A 280 12.88 -24.19 -30.37
C ILE A 280 11.38 -24.45 -30.35
N VAL A 281 10.92 -25.35 -29.47
CA VAL A 281 9.49 -25.64 -29.34
C VAL A 281 8.73 -24.47 -28.74
N CYS A 282 9.30 -23.77 -27.75
CA CYS A 282 8.69 -22.54 -27.26
C CYS A 282 8.57 -21.48 -28.36
N ASP A 283 9.60 -21.32 -29.21
CA ASP A 283 9.61 -20.34 -30.30
C ASP A 283 8.55 -20.62 -31.36
N SER A 284 8.27 -21.88 -31.69
CA SER A 284 7.21 -22.20 -32.65
C SER A 284 5.82 -21.79 -32.15
N ILE A 285 5.56 -21.89 -30.84
CA ILE A 285 4.27 -21.52 -30.23
C ILE A 285 4.12 -20.00 -30.15
N VAL A 286 5.21 -19.27 -29.92
CA VAL A 286 5.18 -17.80 -29.83
C VAL A 286 4.67 -17.16 -31.13
N GLU A 287 4.92 -17.77 -32.29
CA GLU A 287 4.43 -17.27 -33.58
C GLU A 287 2.90 -17.41 -33.77
N GLU A 288 2.26 -18.30 -33.01
CA GLU A 288 0.82 -18.58 -33.11
C GLU A 288 -0.01 -17.73 -32.13
N ILE A 289 0.63 -17.12 -31.13
CA ILE A 289 -0.03 -16.35 -30.07
C ILE A 289 -0.08 -14.86 -30.40
N THR A 290 -1.29 -14.30 -30.48
CA THR A 290 -1.55 -12.86 -30.57
C THR A 290 -2.24 -12.34 -29.30
N LEU A 291 -1.72 -11.27 -28.71
CA LEU A 291 -2.33 -10.60 -27.56
C LEU A 291 -3.59 -9.83 -27.96
N ARG A 292 -4.56 -9.75 -27.04
CA ARG A 292 -5.75 -8.89 -27.20
C ARG A 292 -5.34 -7.42 -27.19
N ASP A 293 -5.87 -6.62 -28.12
CA ASP A 293 -5.59 -5.19 -28.22
C ASP A 293 -5.95 -4.43 -26.94
N GLU A 294 -7.05 -4.83 -26.30
CA GLU A 294 -7.50 -4.31 -25.01
C GLU A 294 -6.43 -4.48 -23.93
N MET A 295 -5.91 -5.70 -23.77
CA MET A 295 -4.92 -6.03 -22.75
C MET A 295 -3.60 -5.33 -23.04
N LEU A 296 -3.19 -5.28 -24.31
CA LEU A 296 -2.00 -4.54 -24.72
C LEU A 296 -2.10 -3.04 -24.39
N ASN A 297 -3.26 -2.43 -24.65
CA ASN A 297 -3.50 -1.03 -24.31
C ASN A 297 -3.46 -0.79 -22.80
N LEU A 298 -4.06 -1.68 -21.99
CA LEU A 298 -4.01 -1.58 -20.53
C LEU A 298 -2.58 -1.69 -20.00
N LEU A 299 -1.81 -2.69 -20.44
CA LEU A 299 -0.41 -2.86 -20.05
C LEU A 299 0.43 -1.63 -20.44
N THR A 300 0.20 -1.09 -21.64
CA THR A 300 0.90 0.11 -22.12
C THR A 300 0.57 1.35 -21.28
N LEU A 301 -0.71 1.53 -20.93
CA LEU A 301 -1.14 2.66 -20.10
C LEU A 301 -0.66 2.52 -18.65
N ALA A 302 -0.73 1.31 -18.08
CA ALA A 302 -0.24 1.00 -16.74
C ALA A 302 1.25 1.33 -16.63
N ALA A 303 2.07 0.90 -17.60
CA ALA A 303 3.51 1.16 -17.56
C ALA A 303 3.91 2.64 -17.71
N LYS A 304 3.00 3.50 -18.21
CA LYS A 304 3.20 4.96 -18.21
C LYS A 304 2.91 5.60 -16.85
N GLN A 305 2.27 4.87 -15.92
CA GLN A 305 1.97 5.36 -14.59
C GLN A 305 2.98 4.82 -13.60
N TRP A 306 3.69 5.71 -12.90
CA TRP A 306 4.66 5.30 -11.89
C TRP A 306 4.01 4.61 -10.67
N HIS A 307 2.71 4.83 -10.43
CA HIS A 307 1.93 4.23 -9.32
C HIS A 307 1.21 2.93 -9.69
N VAL A 308 1.33 2.46 -10.94
CA VAL A 308 0.72 1.21 -11.40
C VAL A 308 1.80 0.29 -11.98
N GLY A 309 1.90 -0.91 -11.44
CA GLY A 309 2.77 -1.97 -11.94
C GLY A 309 1.91 -3.11 -12.45
N ALA A 310 2.43 -3.98 -13.32
CA ALA A 310 1.69 -5.13 -13.81
C ALA A 310 2.52 -6.41 -13.65
N VAL A 311 1.87 -7.54 -13.42
CA VAL A 311 2.51 -8.86 -13.38
C VAL A 311 1.61 -9.91 -14.03
N VAL A 312 2.21 -10.85 -14.75
CA VAL A 312 1.52 -12.01 -15.31
C VAL A 312 1.81 -13.22 -14.42
N VAL A 313 0.77 -13.89 -13.95
CA VAL A 313 0.88 -15.11 -13.13
C VAL A 313 0.05 -16.21 -13.77
N THR A 314 0.71 -17.24 -14.29
CA THR A 314 0.06 -18.29 -15.10
C THR A 314 0.40 -19.70 -14.62
N CYS A 315 -0.52 -20.64 -14.80
CA CYS A 315 -0.20 -22.06 -14.67
C CYS A 315 0.42 -22.66 -15.95
N GLY A 316 0.47 -21.90 -17.05
CA GLY A 316 1.04 -22.28 -18.33
C GLY A 316 2.56 -22.05 -18.41
N LEU A 317 3.10 -22.20 -19.62
CA LEU A 317 4.53 -22.10 -19.92
C LEU A 317 5.05 -20.65 -19.82
N ARG A 318 5.84 -20.36 -18.79
CA ARG A 318 6.45 -19.03 -18.52
C ARG A 318 7.21 -18.50 -19.74
N GLN A 319 8.14 -19.29 -20.29
CA GLN A 319 9.03 -18.86 -21.38
C GLN A 319 8.27 -18.42 -22.64
N VAL A 320 7.17 -19.12 -22.99
CA VAL A 320 6.32 -18.74 -24.12
C VAL A 320 5.69 -17.37 -23.84
N ARG A 321 5.16 -17.17 -22.63
CA ARG A 321 4.51 -15.91 -22.24
C ARG A 321 5.48 -14.74 -22.13
N GLU A 322 6.68 -14.96 -21.60
CA GLU A 322 7.78 -13.97 -21.59
C GLU A 322 8.09 -13.51 -23.01
N LYS A 323 8.32 -14.44 -23.94
CA LYS A 323 8.66 -14.13 -25.34
C LYS A 323 7.54 -13.41 -26.10
N VAL A 324 6.28 -13.82 -25.89
CA VAL A 324 5.13 -13.13 -26.49
C VAL A 324 5.06 -11.68 -26.00
N LEU A 325 5.25 -11.44 -24.71
CA LEU A 325 5.24 -10.08 -24.15
C LEU A 325 6.44 -9.28 -24.66
N GLU A 326 7.65 -9.85 -24.68
CA GLU A 326 8.86 -9.19 -25.21
C GLU A 326 8.66 -8.75 -26.67
N LYS A 327 8.20 -9.66 -27.54
CA LYS A 327 7.96 -9.37 -28.98
C LYS A 327 7.04 -8.16 -29.21
N VAL A 328 6.06 -7.96 -28.32
CA VAL A 328 5.04 -6.90 -28.46
C VAL A 328 5.45 -5.62 -27.71
N LEU A 329 6.02 -5.76 -26.51
CA LEU A 329 6.34 -4.66 -25.60
C LEU A 329 7.73 -4.06 -25.82
N GLU A 330 8.65 -4.76 -26.49
CA GLU A 330 9.99 -4.24 -26.82
C GLU A 330 9.90 -2.94 -27.62
N LYS A 331 8.96 -2.85 -28.57
CA LYS A 331 8.71 -1.62 -29.34
C LYS A 331 8.33 -0.43 -28.45
N ALA A 332 7.69 -0.70 -27.31
CA ALA A 332 7.28 0.30 -26.34
C ALA A 332 8.32 0.51 -25.21
N HIS A 333 9.45 -0.21 -25.22
CA HIS A 333 10.45 -0.24 -24.15
C HIS A 333 9.84 -0.61 -22.78
N LEU A 334 8.85 -1.50 -22.79
CA LEU A 334 8.16 -1.95 -21.59
C LEU A 334 8.54 -3.40 -21.27
N SER A 335 8.55 -3.73 -19.98
CA SER A 335 8.75 -5.09 -19.50
C SER A 335 7.70 -5.41 -18.45
N VAL A 336 7.07 -6.58 -18.57
CA VAL A 336 6.09 -7.08 -17.61
C VAL A 336 6.59 -8.43 -17.10
N PRO A 337 6.86 -8.58 -15.80
CA PRO A 337 7.34 -9.83 -15.22
C PRO A 337 6.30 -10.94 -15.35
N VAL A 338 6.78 -12.15 -15.63
CA VAL A 338 5.95 -13.35 -15.78
C VAL A 338 6.37 -14.39 -14.75
N ILE A 339 5.40 -14.88 -13.99
CA ILE A 339 5.57 -16.00 -13.07
C ILE A 339 4.71 -17.14 -13.59
N GLY A 340 5.35 -18.19 -14.09
CA GLY A 340 4.66 -19.34 -14.66
C GLY A 340 5.38 -20.66 -14.48
N ASN A 341 4.75 -21.74 -14.94
CA ASN A 341 5.34 -23.07 -14.97
C ASN A 341 6.41 -23.19 -16.07
N GLY A 342 7.26 -24.20 -15.94
CA GLY A 342 8.28 -24.54 -16.91
C GLY A 342 8.91 -25.86 -16.53
N ARG A 343 10.16 -26.07 -16.94
CA ARG A 343 10.93 -27.25 -16.56
C ARG A 343 11.03 -27.39 -15.03
N LEU A 344 11.00 -28.62 -14.53
CA LEU A 344 11.10 -28.92 -13.09
C LEU A 344 12.42 -28.41 -12.48
N SER A 345 13.46 -28.30 -13.30
CA SER A 345 14.73 -27.64 -12.93
C SER A 345 14.59 -26.18 -12.45
N ASN A 346 13.47 -25.50 -12.74
CA ASN A 346 13.18 -24.16 -12.21
C ASN A 346 12.89 -24.14 -10.69
N GLY A 347 12.62 -25.30 -10.08
CA GLY A 347 12.51 -25.44 -8.63
C GLY A 347 11.16 -25.02 -8.01
N TYR A 348 10.16 -24.64 -8.80
CA TYR A 348 8.81 -24.32 -8.34
C TYR A 348 7.75 -24.67 -9.40
N ILE A 349 6.50 -24.83 -8.95
CA ILE A 349 5.31 -25.05 -9.79
C ILE A 349 4.24 -24.05 -9.38
N VAL A 350 3.69 -23.32 -10.34
CA VAL A 350 2.55 -22.42 -10.18
C VAL A 350 1.26 -23.22 -10.35
N THR A 351 0.50 -23.31 -9.27
CA THR A 351 -0.85 -23.88 -9.23
C THR A 351 -1.88 -22.77 -8.94
N PRO A 352 -3.19 -23.06 -8.98
CA PRO A 352 -4.23 -22.10 -8.60
C PRO A 352 -4.01 -21.49 -7.21
N GLU A 353 -3.60 -22.31 -6.24
CA GLU A 353 -3.33 -21.85 -4.88
C GLU A 353 -2.05 -20.98 -4.82
N VAL A 354 -1.01 -21.31 -5.60
CA VAL A 354 0.17 -20.45 -5.70
C VAL A 354 -0.18 -19.09 -6.29
N LYS A 355 -1.05 -19.01 -7.31
CA LYS A 355 -1.57 -17.72 -7.80
C LYS A 355 -2.22 -16.92 -6.66
N ALA A 356 -3.04 -17.59 -5.84
CA ALA A 356 -3.72 -16.97 -4.71
C ALA A 356 -2.75 -16.46 -3.64
N ASP A 357 -1.71 -17.22 -3.33
CA ASP A 357 -0.67 -16.82 -2.37
C ASP A 357 0.12 -15.60 -2.87
N LEU A 358 0.46 -15.54 -4.17
CA LEU A 358 1.13 -14.39 -4.77
C LEU A 358 0.25 -13.13 -4.73
N VAL A 359 -1.05 -13.26 -5.03
CA VAL A 359 -2.02 -12.15 -4.88
C VAL A 359 -2.14 -11.70 -3.42
N ALA A 360 -2.22 -12.63 -2.48
CA ALA A 360 -2.29 -12.32 -1.06
C ALA A 360 -1.01 -11.61 -0.58
N ARG A 361 0.16 -11.99 -1.09
CA ARG A 361 1.43 -11.33 -0.79
C ARG A 361 1.46 -9.89 -1.27
N LEU A 362 1.04 -9.61 -2.52
CA LEU A 362 0.94 -8.23 -3.02
C LEU A 362 0.05 -7.35 -2.14
N LYS A 363 -1.07 -7.90 -1.69
CA LYS A 363 -2.03 -7.17 -0.85
C LYS A 363 -1.54 -6.95 0.58
N HIS A 364 -1.09 -8.01 1.26
CA HIS A 364 -0.81 -7.96 2.69
C HIS A 364 0.62 -7.58 3.04
N HIS A 365 1.60 -8.02 2.24
CA HIS A 365 3.01 -7.71 2.49
C HIS A 365 3.40 -6.37 1.86
N HIS A 366 2.96 -6.11 0.62
CA HIS A 366 3.29 -4.88 -0.10
C HIS A 366 2.23 -3.79 0.01
N GLY A 367 1.06 -4.07 0.62
CA GLY A 367 0.01 -3.07 0.84
C GLY A 367 -0.65 -2.55 -0.44
N LEU A 368 -0.54 -3.27 -1.56
CA LEU A 368 -1.01 -2.83 -2.86
C LEU A 368 -2.48 -3.14 -3.09
N ARG A 369 -3.17 -2.30 -3.87
CA ARG A 369 -4.47 -2.66 -4.45
C ARG A 369 -4.25 -3.66 -5.58
N VAL A 370 -4.81 -4.86 -5.45
CA VAL A 370 -4.64 -5.93 -6.43
C VAL A 370 -5.91 -6.14 -7.25
N ILE A 371 -5.78 -6.11 -8.58
CA ILE A 371 -6.88 -6.36 -9.53
C ILE A 371 -6.52 -7.61 -10.32
N ALA A 372 -7.21 -8.71 -10.10
CA ALA A 372 -6.91 -9.99 -10.73
C ALA A 372 -7.79 -10.23 -11.96
N PHE A 373 -7.16 -10.50 -13.10
CA PHE A 373 -7.79 -10.84 -14.38
C PHE A 373 -7.64 -12.33 -14.64
N GLY A 374 -8.72 -12.99 -15.01
CA GLY A 374 -8.72 -14.41 -15.42
C GLY A 374 -9.89 -14.75 -16.31
N ASP A 375 -9.89 -15.94 -16.91
CA ASP A 375 -10.92 -16.38 -17.85
C ASP A 375 -11.62 -17.68 -17.42
N SER A 376 -11.17 -18.32 -16.33
CA SER A 376 -11.66 -19.66 -16.01
C SER A 376 -11.68 -19.98 -14.50
N PRO A 377 -12.34 -21.08 -14.08
CA PRO A 377 -12.44 -21.46 -12.66
C PRO A 377 -11.10 -21.71 -11.97
N ILE A 378 -10.02 -21.89 -12.73
CA ILE A 378 -8.66 -22.01 -12.21
C ILE A 378 -8.20 -20.75 -11.46
N ASP A 379 -8.82 -19.60 -11.76
CA ASP A 379 -8.45 -18.30 -11.23
C ASP A 379 -9.27 -17.90 -9.99
N LEU A 380 -10.31 -18.68 -9.66
CA LEU A 380 -11.17 -18.46 -8.49
C LEU A 380 -10.38 -18.29 -7.19
N PRO A 381 -9.34 -19.10 -6.89
CA PRO A 381 -8.52 -18.89 -5.69
C PRO A 381 -7.84 -17.51 -5.66
N MET A 382 -7.30 -17.05 -6.79
CA MET A 382 -6.65 -15.73 -6.86
C MET A 382 -7.66 -14.59 -6.75
N TRP A 383 -8.83 -14.74 -7.39
CA TRP A 383 -9.91 -13.75 -7.30
C TRP A 383 -10.40 -13.54 -5.87
N LYS A 384 -10.49 -14.61 -5.07
CA LYS A 384 -10.88 -14.52 -3.65
C LYS A 384 -9.88 -13.71 -2.80
N ARG A 385 -8.64 -13.59 -3.23
CA ARG A 385 -7.57 -12.87 -2.50
C ARG A 385 -7.37 -11.44 -3.00
N ALA A 386 -7.84 -11.11 -4.20
CA ALA A 386 -7.72 -9.78 -4.80
C ALA A 386 -8.71 -8.77 -4.20
N ASP A 387 -8.45 -7.47 -4.40
CA ASP A 387 -9.42 -6.42 -4.06
C ASP A 387 -10.54 -6.31 -5.09
N GLN A 388 -10.22 -6.69 -6.34
CA GLN A 388 -11.17 -6.71 -7.44
C GLN A 388 -10.83 -7.87 -8.38
N ALA A 389 -11.85 -8.60 -8.81
CA ALA A 389 -11.73 -9.71 -9.75
C ALA A 389 -12.44 -9.36 -11.07
N ILE A 390 -11.74 -9.53 -12.18
CA ILE A 390 -12.23 -9.23 -13.53
C ILE A 390 -12.24 -10.53 -14.32
N VAL A 391 -13.44 -10.90 -14.79
CA VAL A 391 -13.62 -12.05 -15.67
C VAL A 391 -13.46 -11.59 -17.11
N VAL A 392 -12.41 -12.07 -17.78
CA VAL A 392 -12.19 -11.84 -19.20
C VAL A 392 -13.05 -12.82 -19.99
N VAL A 393 -13.93 -12.27 -20.83
CA VAL A 393 -14.87 -13.05 -21.65
C VAL A 393 -14.47 -12.89 -23.10
N GLY A 394 -13.93 -13.97 -23.69
CA GLY A 394 -13.65 -14.06 -25.14
C GLY A 394 -14.91 -14.34 -25.97
N ASP A 395 -14.72 -14.72 -27.24
CA ASP A 395 -15.81 -15.10 -28.17
C ASP A 395 -16.72 -16.18 -27.54
N GLU A 396 -18.03 -15.95 -27.58
CA GLU A 396 -19.08 -16.84 -27.06
C GLU A 396 -18.94 -18.29 -27.55
N LYS A 397 -18.44 -18.49 -28.78
CA LYS A 397 -18.20 -19.83 -29.34
C LYS A 397 -17.00 -20.56 -28.76
N LYS A 398 -16.02 -19.83 -28.23
CA LYS A 398 -14.76 -20.36 -27.65
C LYS A 398 -14.78 -20.38 -26.12
N ARG A 399 -15.85 -19.87 -25.50
CA ARG A 399 -16.01 -19.76 -24.05
C ARG A 399 -16.17 -21.12 -23.37
N SER A 400 -15.60 -21.26 -22.18
CA SER A 400 -15.80 -22.45 -21.34
C SER A 400 -17.23 -22.50 -20.80
N LYS A 401 -18.04 -23.47 -21.26
CA LYS A 401 -19.41 -23.74 -20.75
C LYS A 401 -19.45 -24.08 -19.25
N ARG A 402 -18.34 -24.59 -18.70
CA ARG A 402 -18.18 -24.88 -17.28
C ARG A 402 -18.10 -23.61 -16.45
N MET A 403 -17.47 -22.55 -16.99
CA MET A 403 -17.43 -21.25 -16.33
C MET A 403 -18.83 -20.64 -16.21
N GLU A 404 -19.70 -20.79 -17.21
CA GLU A 404 -21.08 -20.28 -17.12
C GLU A 404 -21.89 -21.01 -16.04
N GLN A 405 -21.68 -22.31 -15.89
CA GLN A 405 -22.25 -23.09 -14.79
C GLN A 405 -21.69 -22.64 -13.45
N ASP A 406 -20.36 -22.56 -13.28
CA ASP A 406 -19.72 -22.16 -12.03
C ASP A 406 -20.06 -20.71 -11.64
N LEU A 407 -20.15 -19.78 -12.62
CA LEU A 407 -20.61 -18.41 -12.44
C LEU A 407 -22.12 -18.34 -12.14
N SER A 408 -22.94 -19.27 -12.65
CA SER A 408 -24.37 -19.34 -12.31
C SER A 408 -24.64 -19.82 -10.87
N VAL A 409 -23.65 -20.45 -10.22
CA VAL A 409 -23.69 -20.81 -8.79
C VAL A 409 -23.13 -19.71 -7.88
N VAL A 410 -22.50 -18.66 -8.45
CA VAL A 410 -21.99 -17.50 -7.71
C VAL A 410 -23.02 -16.82 -6.79
N PRO A 411 -24.34 -16.76 -7.12
CA PRO A 411 -25.33 -16.24 -6.18
C PRO A 411 -25.42 -17.01 -4.85
N ARG A 412 -24.98 -18.28 -4.79
CA ARG A 412 -24.89 -19.07 -3.54
C ARG A 412 -23.55 -18.95 -2.80
N LEU A 413 -22.53 -18.37 -3.44
CA LEU A 413 -21.22 -18.06 -2.86
C LEU A 413 -21.13 -16.63 -2.27
N VAL A 414 -22.26 -15.91 -2.22
CA VAL A 414 -22.44 -14.54 -1.68
C VAL A 414 -22.18 -14.44 -0.15
N GLY A 415 -21.73 -15.53 0.49
CA GLY A 415 -21.25 -15.50 1.88
C GLY A 415 -19.71 -15.49 2.05
N LEU A 416 -18.92 -15.63 0.97
CA LEU A 416 -17.46 -15.83 1.05
C LEU A 416 -16.64 -14.91 0.12
N ILE A 417 -17.29 -14.01 -0.63
CA ILE A 417 -16.65 -13.02 -1.49
C ILE A 417 -17.32 -11.68 -1.18
N GLU A 418 -16.57 -10.65 -0.77
CA GLU A 418 -17.14 -9.35 -0.40
C GLU A 418 -17.81 -8.63 -1.58
N GLN A 419 -17.44 -8.93 -2.83
CA GLN A 419 -18.11 -8.45 -4.05
C GLN A 419 -18.11 -9.51 -5.17
N PRO A 420 -19.22 -9.72 -5.90
CA PRO A 420 -19.26 -10.65 -7.03
C PRO A 420 -18.34 -10.19 -8.18
N PRO A 421 -17.76 -11.11 -8.97
CA PRO A 421 -17.01 -10.73 -10.18
C PRO A 421 -17.90 -9.93 -11.14
N GLU A 422 -17.46 -8.74 -11.54
CA GLU A 422 -18.17 -7.88 -12.48
C GLU A 422 -17.80 -8.21 -13.93
N ILE A 423 -18.80 -8.35 -14.81
CA ILE A 423 -18.59 -8.32 -16.27
C ILE A 423 -18.63 -6.86 -16.69
N VAL A 424 -17.44 -6.25 -16.82
CA VAL A 424 -17.32 -4.82 -17.15
C VAL A 424 -17.09 -4.65 -18.64
N PRO A 425 -17.90 -3.85 -19.36
CA PRO A 425 -17.59 -3.51 -20.75
C PRO A 425 -16.29 -2.71 -20.81
N TRP A 426 -15.41 -3.03 -21.77
CA TRP A 426 -14.11 -2.38 -21.93
C TRP A 426 -14.27 -0.91 -22.35
N ARG A 427 -14.38 -0.02 -21.36
CA ARG A 427 -14.68 1.41 -21.50
C ARG A 427 -13.64 2.27 -20.79
N SER A 428 -13.58 3.55 -21.16
CA SER A 428 -12.59 4.50 -20.63
C SER A 428 -12.68 4.70 -19.12
N ASP A 429 -13.89 4.69 -18.55
CA ASP A 429 -14.14 4.78 -17.11
C ASP A 429 -13.60 3.58 -16.32
N PHE A 430 -13.70 2.38 -16.88
CA PHE A 430 -13.11 1.18 -16.29
C PHE A 430 -11.58 1.24 -16.30
N ILE A 431 -10.98 1.57 -17.45
CA ILE A 431 -9.52 1.76 -17.60
C ILE A 431 -9.03 2.84 -16.62
N ASP A 432 -9.75 3.95 -16.54
CA ASP A 432 -9.49 5.04 -15.60
C ASP A 432 -9.52 4.58 -14.14
N SER A 433 -10.39 3.63 -13.79
CA SER A 433 -10.47 3.09 -12.41
C SER A 433 -9.23 2.29 -11.99
N ILE A 434 -8.44 1.83 -12.95
CA ILE A 434 -7.19 1.08 -12.76
C ILE A 434 -6.01 2.04 -12.81
N ILE A 435 -5.97 2.91 -13.82
CA ILE A 435 -4.80 3.73 -14.18
C ILE A 435 -4.79 5.08 -13.46
N LYS A 436 -5.94 5.72 -13.23
CA LYS A 436 -5.95 7.02 -12.55
C LYS A 436 -5.68 6.83 -11.07
N ARG A 437 -4.67 7.54 -10.57
CA ARG A 437 -4.34 7.56 -9.14
C ARG A 437 -5.56 7.98 -8.33
N ARG A 438 -5.87 7.22 -7.28
CA ARG A 438 -6.86 7.66 -6.28
C ARG A 438 -6.20 8.75 -5.44
N LEU A 439 -6.94 9.80 -5.09
CA LEU A 439 -6.44 10.73 -4.07
C LEU A 439 -6.37 9.95 -2.74
N PRO A 440 -5.18 9.77 -2.13
CA PRO A 440 -5.08 9.17 -0.81
C PRO A 440 -5.63 10.20 0.19
N ILE A 441 -6.83 9.93 0.72
CA ILE A 441 -7.48 10.78 1.72
C ILE A 441 -7.59 9.99 3.01
N PHE A 442 -6.94 10.50 4.05
CA PHE A 442 -7.02 10.00 5.40
C PHE A 442 -7.86 10.98 6.20
N HIS A 443 -8.93 10.52 6.83
CA HIS A 443 -9.76 11.41 7.64
C HIS A 443 -10.30 10.78 8.91
N ALA A 444 -10.49 11.64 9.92
CA ALA A 444 -10.99 11.22 11.21
C ALA A 444 -12.49 11.49 11.42
N THR A 445 -13.26 11.83 10.37
CA THR A 445 -14.66 12.27 10.42
C THR A 445 -15.53 11.48 11.41
N ASP A 446 -15.44 10.15 11.39
CA ASP A 446 -16.28 9.27 12.21
C ASP A 446 -15.61 8.77 13.49
N ARG A 447 -14.34 9.12 13.72
CA ARG A 447 -13.60 8.67 14.91
C ARG A 447 -14.08 9.41 16.16
N LYS A 448 -14.32 8.64 17.23
CA LYS A 448 -14.81 9.17 18.51
C LYS A 448 -13.91 10.27 19.08
N GLY A 449 -12.58 10.07 19.03
CA GLY A 449 -11.60 11.06 19.49
C GLY A 449 -11.65 12.37 18.70
N ALA A 450 -11.77 12.28 17.37
CA ALA A 450 -11.90 13.45 16.50
C ALA A 450 -13.19 14.24 16.79
N LYS A 451 -14.29 13.56 17.11
CA LYS A 451 -15.56 14.21 17.51
C LYS A 451 -15.41 15.04 18.79
N LEU A 452 -14.54 14.64 19.71
CA LEU A 452 -14.23 15.43 20.92
C LEU A 452 -13.31 16.60 20.61
N LEU A 453 -12.27 16.38 19.80
CA LEU A 453 -11.29 17.41 19.44
C LEU A 453 -11.93 18.56 18.62
N GLN A 454 -12.91 18.26 17.76
CA GLN A 454 -13.59 19.28 16.96
C GLN A 454 -14.53 20.19 17.75
N THR A 455 -15.01 19.78 18.94
CA THR A 455 -16.02 20.53 19.70
C THR A 455 -15.60 21.97 19.98
N PRO A 456 -14.43 22.23 20.61
CA PRO A 456 -13.98 23.62 20.85
C PRO A 456 -13.70 24.39 19.55
N MET A 457 -13.37 23.72 18.44
CA MET A 457 -13.18 24.40 17.14
C MET A 457 -14.50 24.94 16.57
N ARG A 458 -15.61 24.27 16.88
CA ARG A 458 -16.96 24.58 16.39
C ARG A 458 -17.75 25.50 17.31
N ASP A 459 -17.38 25.55 18.58
CA ASP A 459 -18.06 26.37 19.58
C ASP A 459 -17.77 27.85 19.32
N ALA A 460 -18.79 28.61 18.93
CA ALA A 460 -18.68 30.03 18.63
C ALA A 460 -18.22 30.88 19.84
N SER A 461 -18.42 30.39 21.06
CA SER A 461 -17.93 31.05 22.28
C SER A 461 -16.41 30.94 22.46
N VAL A 462 -15.77 29.99 21.77
CA VAL A 462 -14.32 29.75 21.84
C VAL A 462 -13.63 30.56 20.73
N SER A 463 -12.67 31.41 21.13
CA SER A 463 -11.89 32.27 20.24
C SER A 463 -10.50 32.57 20.83
N GLY A 464 -9.63 33.21 20.06
CA GLY A 464 -8.29 33.63 20.49
C GLY A 464 -7.40 32.46 20.94
N PRO A 465 -6.62 32.61 22.03
CA PRO A 465 -5.68 31.59 22.50
C PRO A 465 -6.30 30.21 22.73
N ALA A 466 -7.52 30.15 23.28
CA ALA A 466 -8.22 28.88 23.53
C ALA A 466 -8.55 28.14 22.23
N LEU A 467 -8.97 28.87 21.19
CA LEU A 467 -9.22 28.28 19.88
C LEU A 467 -7.93 27.84 19.19
N ARG A 468 -6.86 28.64 19.30
CA ARG A 468 -5.53 28.25 18.77
C ARG A 468 -5.02 26.96 19.41
N GLU A 469 -5.20 26.81 20.71
CA GLU A 469 -4.84 25.58 21.42
C GLU A 469 -5.66 24.38 20.96
N ALA A 470 -6.97 24.56 20.70
CA ALA A 470 -7.79 23.49 20.14
C ALA A 470 -7.28 23.04 18.76
N HIS A 471 -6.90 23.98 17.88
CA HIS A 471 -6.30 23.66 16.59
C HIS A 471 -4.93 22.99 16.74
N ARG A 472 -4.07 23.43 17.67
CA ARG A 472 -2.77 22.81 17.95
C ARG A 472 -2.93 21.34 18.35
N ARG A 473 -3.86 21.03 19.27
CA ARG A 473 -4.16 19.64 19.67
C ARG A 473 -4.62 18.77 18.51
N VAL A 474 -5.41 19.34 17.60
CA VAL A 474 -5.82 18.63 16.37
C VAL A 474 -4.65 18.39 15.44
N GLY A 475 -3.76 19.38 15.28
CA GLY A 475 -2.55 19.25 14.47
C GLY A 475 -1.68 18.11 14.95
N TYR A 476 -1.44 18.04 16.25
CA TYR A 476 -0.69 16.96 16.89
C TYR A 476 -1.37 15.60 16.66
N TYR A 477 -2.68 15.50 16.90
CA TYR A 477 -3.44 14.28 16.67
C TYR A 477 -3.36 13.80 15.21
N LEU A 478 -3.56 14.70 14.24
CA LEU A 478 -3.50 14.34 12.81
C LEU A 478 -2.09 13.89 12.41
N ALA A 479 -1.06 14.52 12.97
CA ALA A 479 0.33 14.15 12.74
C ALA A 479 0.64 12.75 13.27
N THR A 480 0.36 12.49 14.55
CA THR A 480 0.72 11.21 15.18
C THR A 480 -0.14 10.03 14.74
N GLU A 481 -1.37 10.27 14.27
CA GLU A 481 -2.29 9.20 13.86
C GLU A 481 -2.22 8.90 12.36
N PHE A 482 -2.08 9.92 11.51
CA PHE A 482 -2.21 9.73 10.05
C PHE A 482 -0.92 10.03 9.29
N LEU A 483 -0.14 11.04 9.70
CA LEU A 483 1.11 11.34 8.98
C LEU A 483 2.17 10.26 9.18
N THR A 484 2.22 9.63 10.36
CA THR A 484 3.12 8.50 10.62
C THR A 484 2.80 7.27 9.77
N ASP A 485 1.52 6.97 9.56
CA ASP A 485 1.08 5.86 8.70
C ASP A 485 1.33 6.17 7.21
N LEU A 486 1.12 7.43 6.82
CA LEU A 486 1.26 7.87 5.43
C LEU A 486 2.73 8.01 5.00
N ILE A 487 3.57 8.59 5.85
CA ILE A 487 4.97 8.91 5.52
C ILE A 487 5.90 7.76 5.94
N GLY A 488 5.57 7.06 7.03
CA GLY A 488 6.39 6.02 7.64
C GLY A 488 7.18 6.52 8.84
N LEU A 489 7.73 5.57 9.60
CA LEU A 489 8.63 5.82 10.72
C LEU A 489 10.01 5.24 10.43
N GLU A 490 11.04 5.87 10.99
CA GLU A 490 12.41 5.37 11.00
C GLU A 490 12.94 5.18 12.41
N GLY A 491 13.84 4.21 12.59
CA GLY A 491 14.52 3.98 13.85
C GLY A 491 15.59 5.04 14.09
N CYS A 492 15.66 5.58 15.30
CA CYS A 492 16.71 6.51 15.72
C CYS A 492 17.39 6.05 17.01
N SER A 493 18.68 6.35 17.15
CA SER A 493 19.40 6.02 18.39
C SER A 493 19.15 7.09 19.45
N ILE A 494 18.67 6.67 20.62
CA ILE A 494 18.41 7.56 21.77
C ILE A 494 19.23 7.11 22.99
N ARG A 495 19.57 8.06 23.87
CA ARG A 495 20.23 7.74 25.14
C ARG A 495 19.21 7.19 26.13
N HIS A 496 19.48 6.01 26.67
CA HIS A 496 18.65 5.41 27.69
C HIS A 496 18.91 6.07 29.05
N VAL A 497 17.86 6.20 29.89
CA VAL A 497 17.95 6.88 31.20
C VAL A 497 18.90 6.18 32.18
N GLN A 498 19.15 4.88 32.00
CA GLN A 498 20.10 4.10 32.80
C GLN A 498 21.54 4.10 32.23
N GLY A 499 21.80 4.92 31.20
CA GLY A 499 23.02 4.84 30.40
C GLY A 499 22.89 3.85 29.24
N GLY A 500 23.75 4.00 28.23
CA GLY A 500 23.71 3.24 26.98
C GLY A 500 22.84 3.87 25.88
N VAL A 501 22.84 3.23 24.72
CA VAL A 501 22.04 3.60 23.55
C VAL A 501 20.91 2.60 23.38
N THR A 502 19.69 3.09 23.16
CA THR A 502 18.52 2.27 22.81
C THR A 502 17.86 2.82 21.55
N GLN A 503 16.88 2.10 21.02
CA GLN A 503 16.17 2.46 19.80
C GLN A 503 14.89 3.25 20.11
N GLY A 504 14.78 4.44 19.53
CA GLY A 504 13.55 5.22 19.42
C GLY A 504 13.02 5.22 18.00
N HIS A 505 11.92 5.94 17.77
CA HIS A 505 11.33 6.13 16.45
C HIS A 505 11.03 7.61 16.22
N ARG A 506 11.09 8.01 14.96
CA ARG A 506 10.74 9.35 14.49
C ARG A 506 10.15 9.26 13.08
N LEU A 507 9.68 10.38 12.53
CA LEU A 507 9.12 10.38 11.18
C LEU A 507 10.21 10.02 10.16
N LEU A 508 9.87 9.22 9.14
CA LEU A 508 10.80 8.93 8.04
C LEU A 508 11.24 10.23 7.37
N ASP A 509 12.56 10.42 7.21
CA ASP A 509 13.16 11.64 6.64
C ASP A 509 12.69 12.94 7.32
N GLU A 510 12.50 12.94 8.65
CA GLU A 510 11.97 14.11 9.38
C GLU A 510 12.77 15.40 9.14
N GLN A 511 14.11 15.30 9.07
CA GLN A 511 15.00 16.45 8.81
C GLN A 511 14.90 17.00 7.38
N ASN A 512 14.37 16.19 6.46
CA ASN A 512 14.11 16.53 5.06
C ASN A 512 12.61 16.75 4.81
N THR A 513 11.86 17.06 5.86
CA THR A 513 10.44 17.44 5.79
C THR A 513 10.27 18.93 6.08
N THR A 514 9.49 19.62 5.25
CA THR A 514 9.11 21.04 5.44
C THR A 514 7.63 21.18 5.78
N ILE A 515 7.30 21.79 6.91
CA ILE A 515 5.94 22.16 7.33
C ILE A 515 5.66 23.60 6.90
N VAL A 516 4.58 23.80 6.16
CA VAL A 516 4.18 25.09 5.60
C VAL A 516 2.76 25.45 6.06
N PRO A 517 2.60 26.26 7.13
CA PRO A 517 1.29 26.83 7.46
C PRO A 517 0.80 27.80 6.39
N LEU A 518 -0.45 27.63 5.96
CA LEU A 518 -1.18 28.59 5.15
C LEU A 518 -1.67 29.72 6.05
N LEU A 519 -0.97 30.86 5.99
CA LEU A 519 -1.29 31.98 6.86
C LEU A 519 -2.58 32.70 6.46
N ARG A 520 -3.41 33.10 7.43
CA ARG A 520 -3.17 33.06 8.89
C ARG A 520 -3.74 31.82 9.57
N GLY A 521 -4.83 31.26 9.03
CA GLY A 521 -5.62 30.24 9.70
C GLY A 521 -4.91 28.91 9.97
N GLY A 522 -3.96 28.51 9.13
CA GLY A 522 -3.26 27.23 9.24
C GLY A 522 -2.20 27.13 10.35
N GLU A 523 -1.71 28.27 10.86
CA GLU A 523 -0.55 28.29 11.77
C GLU A 523 -0.77 27.54 13.09
N PRO A 524 -1.89 27.73 13.83
CA PRO A 524 -2.10 27.00 15.08
C PRO A 524 -2.17 25.49 14.89
N LEU A 525 -2.77 25.04 13.78
CA LEU A 525 -2.80 23.62 13.40
C LEU A 525 -1.38 23.12 13.08
N ALA A 526 -0.59 23.90 12.33
CA ALA A 526 0.77 23.55 11.96
C ALA A 526 1.72 23.47 13.16
N PHE A 527 1.52 24.29 14.20
CA PHE A 527 2.30 24.15 15.44
C PHE A 527 2.09 22.79 16.10
N GLY A 528 0.89 22.22 16.02
CA GLY A 528 0.66 20.85 16.50
C GLY A 528 1.41 19.80 15.68
N VAL A 529 1.49 19.98 14.36
CA VAL A 529 2.27 19.11 13.48
C VAL A 529 3.77 19.22 13.77
N SER A 530 4.26 20.45 13.97
CA SER A 530 5.67 20.74 14.31
C SER A 530 6.06 20.18 15.67
N GLU A 531 5.15 20.22 16.65
CA GLU A 531 5.35 19.59 17.95
C GLU A 531 5.51 18.08 17.85
N ALA A 532 4.78 17.42 16.94
CA ALA A 532 4.94 16.00 16.69
C ALA A 532 6.26 15.67 15.95
N PHE A 533 6.74 16.60 15.11
CA PHE A 533 7.91 16.43 14.25
C PHE A 533 8.92 17.58 14.41
N PRO A 534 9.62 17.66 15.56
CA PRO A 534 10.44 18.81 15.93
C PRO A 534 11.69 19.00 15.07
N LEU A 535 12.11 18.01 14.27
CA LEU A 535 13.25 18.13 13.35
C LEU A 535 12.85 18.65 11.98
N ALA A 536 11.56 18.70 11.65
CA ALA A 536 11.07 19.21 10.39
C ALA A 536 11.25 20.74 10.31
N MET A 537 11.60 21.23 9.12
CA MET A 537 11.74 22.67 8.88
C MET A 537 10.36 23.33 8.88
N PHE A 538 10.22 24.52 9.49
CA PHE A 538 8.95 25.24 9.56
C PHE A 538 9.01 26.56 8.79
N VAL A 539 8.18 26.72 7.75
CA VAL A 539 8.24 27.85 6.81
C VAL A 539 6.89 28.57 6.71
N HIS A 540 6.84 29.82 7.16
CA HIS A 540 5.64 30.64 7.10
C HIS A 540 5.35 31.14 5.69
N VAL A 541 4.20 30.78 5.11
CA VAL A 541 3.81 31.21 3.77
C VAL A 541 2.46 31.91 3.77
N LYS A 542 2.46 33.16 3.31
CA LYS A 542 1.23 33.97 3.10
C LYS A 542 0.72 33.93 1.66
N LYS A 543 1.60 33.73 0.69
CA LYS A 543 1.31 33.64 -0.76
C LYS A 543 2.27 32.63 -1.37
N ALA A 544 1.85 31.89 -2.40
CA ALA A 544 2.69 30.85 -3.02
C ALA A 544 4.08 31.35 -3.45
N LYS A 545 4.18 32.59 -3.94
CA LYS A 545 5.45 33.24 -4.30
C LYS A 545 6.46 33.43 -3.16
N HIS A 546 6.07 33.27 -1.89
CA HIS A 546 6.98 33.35 -0.75
C HIS A 546 7.75 32.04 -0.52
N LEU A 547 7.38 30.96 -1.23
CA LEU A 547 8.11 29.71 -1.25
C LEU A 547 9.16 29.74 -2.37
N ASP A 548 10.43 29.54 -2.00
CA ASP A 548 11.58 29.57 -2.91
C ASP A 548 12.36 28.24 -2.94
N ALA A 549 13.27 28.13 -3.91
CA ALA A 549 14.06 26.92 -4.11
C ALA A 549 14.99 26.59 -2.94
N GLY A 550 15.43 27.60 -2.17
CA GLY A 550 16.30 27.39 -1.01
C GLY A 550 15.58 26.63 0.11
N GLN A 551 14.28 26.86 0.24
CA GLN A 551 13.41 26.20 1.24
C GLN A 551 12.96 24.78 0.81
N LEU A 552 13.16 24.40 -0.45
CA LEU A 552 12.74 23.09 -0.97
C LEU A 552 13.91 22.18 -1.31
N ARG A 553 15.11 22.74 -1.54
CA ARG A 553 16.29 21.97 -1.93
C ARG A 553 16.62 20.89 -0.89
N GLY A 554 16.69 19.65 -1.35
CA GLY A 554 17.04 18.49 -0.50
C GLY A 554 15.92 18.04 0.44
N GLN A 555 14.71 18.60 0.32
CA GLN A 555 13.54 18.12 1.05
C GLN A 555 12.92 16.94 0.29
N SER A 556 12.46 15.93 1.00
CA SER A 556 11.71 14.80 0.45
C SER A 556 10.21 14.98 0.58
N THR A 557 9.75 15.72 1.60
CA THR A 557 8.33 15.92 1.91
C THR A 557 8.02 17.38 2.25
N VAL A 558 6.89 17.90 1.77
CA VAL A 558 6.28 19.17 2.17
C VAL A 558 4.89 18.91 2.73
N VAL A 559 4.64 19.38 3.96
CA VAL A 559 3.36 19.31 4.65
C VAL A 559 2.69 20.68 4.60
N LEU A 560 1.70 20.85 3.72
CA LEU A 560 0.89 22.07 3.64
C LEU A 560 -0.22 22.01 4.68
N VAL A 561 -0.29 22.99 5.59
CA VAL A 561 -1.22 22.93 6.74
C VAL A 561 -2.19 24.10 6.72
N ASP A 562 -3.49 23.81 6.73
CA ASP A 562 -4.54 24.84 6.81
C ASP A 562 -5.67 24.43 7.75
N SER A 563 -6.29 25.39 8.43
CA SER A 563 -7.42 25.08 9.31
C SER A 563 -8.66 24.62 8.53
N VAL A 564 -8.95 25.25 7.39
CA VAL A 564 -10.14 24.97 6.58
C VAL A 564 -9.82 25.10 5.08
N ILE A 565 -10.00 24.01 4.34
CA ILE A 565 -9.88 24.00 2.88
C ILE A 565 -11.28 24.09 2.28
N ASN A 566 -11.61 25.28 1.76
CA ASN A 566 -12.88 25.57 1.11
C ASN A 566 -12.86 25.26 -0.40
N THR A 567 -12.11 26.04 -1.18
CA THR A 567 -12.01 25.83 -2.65
C THR A 567 -10.78 25.05 -3.06
N GLY A 568 -9.75 24.98 -2.22
CA GLY A 568 -8.45 24.39 -2.57
C GLY A 568 -7.54 25.26 -3.44
N LYS A 569 -7.95 26.47 -3.83
CA LYS A 569 -7.18 27.33 -4.76
C LYS A 569 -5.76 27.64 -4.27
N LEU A 570 -5.59 28.01 -3.00
CA LEU A 570 -4.25 28.30 -2.45
C LEU A 570 -3.38 27.03 -2.38
N ILE A 571 -3.98 25.87 -2.14
CA ILE A 571 -3.29 24.57 -2.18
C ILE A 571 -2.83 24.26 -3.61
N GLU A 572 -3.67 24.52 -4.61
CA GLU A 572 -3.33 24.40 -6.04
C GLU A 572 -2.13 25.29 -6.39
N GLU A 573 -2.20 26.59 -6.10
CA GLU A 573 -1.10 27.53 -6.34
C GLU A 573 0.22 27.13 -5.64
N LEU A 574 0.15 26.64 -4.41
CA LEU A 574 1.32 26.16 -3.67
C LEU A 574 1.86 24.85 -4.26
N THR A 575 0.98 23.95 -4.66
CA THR A 575 1.36 22.66 -5.25
C THR A 575 2.06 22.87 -6.58
N GLU A 576 1.49 23.69 -7.46
CA GLU A 576 2.10 24.11 -8.73
C GLU A 576 3.48 24.71 -8.47
N ARG A 577 3.58 25.64 -7.52
CA ARG A 577 4.86 26.28 -7.16
C ARG A 577 5.91 25.28 -6.65
N ILE A 578 5.53 24.32 -5.79
CA ILE A 578 6.44 23.29 -5.32
C ILE A 578 6.90 22.42 -6.48
N ARG A 579 5.99 22.03 -7.38
CA ARG A 579 6.31 21.19 -8.54
C ARG A 579 7.19 21.89 -9.57
N GLU A 580 7.00 23.19 -9.78
CA GLU A 580 7.86 24.03 -10.61
C GLU A 580 9.31 24.06 -10.09
N LEU A 581 9.46 24.12 -8.77
CA LEU A 581 10.77 24.24 -8.13
C LEU A 581 11.45 22.88 -7.94
N GLU A 582 10.70 21.86 -7.50
CA GLU A 582 11.18 20.53 -7.13
C GLU A 582 10.09 19.46 -7.41
N PRO A 583 10.02 18.90 -8.63
CA PRO A 583 8.92 18.04 -9.07
C PRO A 583 8.82 16.70 -8.33
N GLY A 584 9.88 16.23 -7.68
CA GLY A 584 9.93 14.93 -6.99
C GLY A 584 9.36 14.93 -5.56
N ILE A 585 9.13 16.10 -4.94
CA ILE A 585 8.78 16.21 -3.52
C ILE A 585 7.42 15.58 -3.21
N ARG A 586 7.30 14.83 -2.12
CA ARG A 586 5.98 14.40 -1.61
C ARG A 586 5.23 15.58 -1.00
N ILE A 587 3.99 15.83 -1.41
CA ILE A 587 3.15 16.89 -0.86
C ILE A 587 2.03 16.25 -0.05
N VAL A 588 1.90 16.63 1.21
CA VAL A 588 0.81 16.19 2.08
C VAL A 588 0.06 17.41 2.58
N VAL A 589 -1.26 17.44 2.38
CA VAL A 589 -2.11 18.52 2.84
C VAL A 589 -2.78 18.09 4.14
N VAL A 590 -2.63 18.87 5.20
CA VAL A 590 -3.23 18.62 6.52
C VAL A 590 -4.25 19.70 6.81
N ALA A 591 -5.48 19.31 7.13
CA ALA A 591 -6.50 20.26 7.50
C ALA A 591 -7.45 19.84 8.61
N GLY A 592 -7.96 20.82 9.35
CA GLY A 592 -9.06 20.61 10.29
C GLY A 592 -10.37 20.28 9.56
N VAL A 593 -10.66 20.99 8.47
CA VAL A 593 -11.85 20.74 7.66
C VAL A 593 -11.48 20.77 6.19
N VAL A 594 -11.90 19.74 5.44
CA VAL A 594 -11.82 19.72 3.98
C VAL A 594 -13.23 19.68 3.41
N GLN A 595 -13.53 20.58 2.48
CA GLN A 595 -14.83 20.63 1.82
C GLN A 595 -14.97 19.48 0.81
N ALA A 596 -16.11 18.79 0.83
CA ALA A 596 -16.30 17.52 0.11
C ALA A 596 -16.20 17.64 -1.42
N ASP A 597 -16.59 18.77 -2.03
CA ASP A 597 -16.44 18.99 -3.47
C ASP A 597 -14.99 19.08 -3.92
N THR A 598 -14.07 19.54 -3.05
CA THR A 598 -12.64 19.60 -3.39
C THR A 598 -12.01 18.22 -3.60
N VAL A 599 -12.61 17.17 -3.05
CA VAL A 599 -12.13 15.78 -3.15
C VAL A 599 -12.96 14.89 -4.08
N LYS A 600 -14.03 15.44 -4.68
CA LYS A 600 -14.81 14.78 -5.74
C LYS A 600 -13.96 14.51 -6.99
N PRO A 601 -14.41 13.65 -7.93
CA PRO A 601 -13.61 13.26 -9.11
C PRO A 601 -13.08 14.42 -9.97
N ASP A 602 -13.79 15.55 -9.98
CA ASP A 602 -13.48 16.82 -10.67
C ASP A 602 -12.92 17.90 -9.73
N GLY A 603 -12.89 17.64 -8.43
CA GLY A 603 -12.40 18.54 -7.39
C GLY A 603 -10.91 18.83 -7.48
N VAL A 604 -10.51 20.02 -7.00
CA VAL A 604 -9.13 20.54 -7.08
C VAL A 604 -8.11 19.55 -6.50
N LEU A 605 -8.34 19.05 -5.28
CA LEU A 605 -7.38 18.15 -4.61
C LEU A 605 -7.25 16.82 -5.34
N ARG A 606 -8.33 16.34 -5.96
CA ARG A 606 -8.31 15.11 -6.77
C ARG A 606 -7.53 15.29 -8.07
N ARG A 607 -7.58 16.47 -8.70
CA ARG A 607 -6.78 16.78 -9.87
C ARG A 607 -5.29 16.82 -9.52
N LEU A 608 -4.92 17.51 -8.44
CA LEU A 608 -3.55 17.57 -7.95
C LEU A 608 -2.97 16.18 -7.63
N ALA A 609 -3.80 15.25 -7.11
CA ALA A 609 -3.40 13.86 -6.90
C ALA A 609 -2.97 13.12 -8.18
N ARG A 610 -3.55 13.47 -9.33
CA ARG A 610 -3.21 12.84 -10.62
C ARG A 610 -1.85 13.29 -11.15
N GLU A 611 -1.35 14.41 -10.67
CA GLU A 611 -0.15 15.07 -11.22
C GLU A 611 1.14 14.70 -10.48
N GLY A 612 1.06 13.97 -9.35
CA GLY A 612 2.25 13.53 -8.61
C GLY A 612 1.94 13.12 -7.17
N ASN A 613 2.98 12.90 -6.35
CA ASN A 613 2.91 12.58 -4.91
C ASN A 613 2.14 13.61 -4.09
N PHE A 614 0.82 13.43 -4.00
CA PHE A 614 -0.06 14.33 -3.30
C PHE A 614 -1.08 13.54 -2.49
N SER A 615 -1.25 13.88 -1.21
CA SER A 615 -2.16 13.21 -0.28
C SER A 615 -2.82 14.21 0.65
N VAL A 616 -3.96 13.83 1.22
CA VAL A 616 -4.75 14.70 2.11
C VAL A 616 -5.01 14.00 3.43
N VAL A 617 -4.75 14.68 4.53
CA VAL A 617 -5.10 14.31 5.90
C VAL A 617 -6.09 15.34 6.44
N ALA A 618 -7.25 14.90 6.92
CA ALA A 618 -8.28 15.78 7.43
C ALA A 618 -8.84 15.33 8.78
N LEU A 619 -9.11 16.26 9.70
CA LEU A 619 -9.91 15.90 10.88
C LEU A 619 -11.33 15.55 10.46
N ARG A 620 -11.90 16.27 9.50
CA ARG A 620 -13.18 15.89 8.88
C ARG A 620 -13.32 16.32 7.42
N LEU A 621 -14.16 15.57 6.70
CA LEU A 621 -14.79 16.01 5.46
C LEU A 621 -16.13 16.69 5.76
N SER A 622 -16.46 17.75 5.02
CA SER A 622 -17.68 18.54 5.22
C SER A 622 -18.42 18.77 3.91
N GLU A 623 -19.70 18.38 3.86
CA GLU A 623 -20.59 18.72 2.74
C GLU A 623 -21.03 20.19 2.77
N ASN A 624 -21.00 20.82 3.95
CA ASN A 624 -21.34 22.22 4.10
C ASN A 624 -20.29 23.10 3.41
N ASN A 625 -20.71 23.84 2.38
CA ASN A 625 -19.90 24.84 1.67
C ASN A 625 -20.12 26.23 2.29
N TYR A 626 -19.75 26.38 3.56
CA TYR A 626 -19.87 27.65 4.28
C TYR A 626 -18.54 28.39 4.30
N LYS A 627 -18.49 29.59 3.71
CA LYS A 627 -17.37 30.52 3.87
C LYS A 627 -17.70 31.48 5.00
N GLY A 628 -16.95 31.38 6.10
CA GLY A 628 -17.09 32.33 7.22
C GLY A 628 -16.79 33.76 6.79
N GLN A 629 -17.46 34.72 7.41
CA GLN A 629 -17.20 36.15 7.26
C GLN A 629 -17.26 36.80 8.65
N GLY A 630 -16.24 37.57 9.03
CA GLY A 630 -16.17 38.19 10.36
C GLY A 630 -16.11 37.12 11.46
N ALA A 631 -17.04 37.15 12.42
CA ALA A 631 -17.05 36.28 13.59
C ALA A 631 -17.16 34.77 13.30
N THR A 632 -17.53 34.39 12.09
CA THR A 632 -17.58 32.98 11.67
C THR A 632 -16.38 32.56 10.81
N ASP A 633 -15.52 33.50 10.41
CA ASP A 633 -14.24 33.19 9.78
C ASP A 633 -13.28 32.57 10.79
N THR A 634 -12.60 31.51 10.38
CA THR A 634 -11.71 30.77 11.28
C THR A 634 -10.46 31.58 11.62
N GLY A 635 -9.91 32.33 10.67
CA GLY A 635 -8.77 33.21 10.92
C GLY A 635 -9.13 34.32 11.91
N ASP A 636 -10.27 34.99 11.70
CA ASP A 636 -10.71 36.06 12.60
C ASP A 636 -10.97 35.55 14.02
N ARG A 637 -11.59 34.37 14.18
CA ARG A 637 -11.80 33.76 15.49
C ARG A 637 -10.50 33.32 16.16
N LEU A 638 -9.51 32.84 15.41
CA LEU A 638 -8.22 32.39 15.95
C LEU A 638 -7.40 33.54 16.53
N PHE A 639 -7.52 34.74 15.95
CA PHE A 639 -6.69 35.88 16.29
C PHE A 639 -7.46 37.08 16.86
N ASN A 640 -8.78 36.95 17.06
CA ASN A 640 -9.66 38.02 17.53
C ASN A 640 -9.51 39.29 16.67
N THR A 641 -9.58 39.15 15.35
CA THR A 641 -9.44 40.28 14.41
C THR A 641 -10.77 40.82 13.90
N THR A 642 -11.87 40.48 14.58
CA THR A 642 -13.23 40.86 14.22
C THR A 642 -13.48 42.37 14.29
N GLU A 643 -12.78 43.06 15.20
CA GLU A 643 -12.94 44.49 15.49
C GLU A 643 -12.02 45.38 14.61
N VAL A 644 -11.10 44.77 13.85
CA VAL A 644 -10.13 45.46 12.99
C VAL A 644 -10.75 45.72 11.61
N PHE A 645 -10.96 46.97 11.24
CA PHE A 645 -11.60 47.33 9.97
C PHE A 645 -10.63 47.78 8.87
N HIS A 646 -9.38 48.12 9.20
CA HIS A 646 -8.37 48.48 8.21
C HIS A 646 -6.97 48.03 8.65
N VAL A 647 -6.12 47.61 7.69
CA VAL A 647 -4.73 47.20 7.96
C VAL A 647 -3.85 47.70 6.81
N THR A 648 -2.73 48.32 7.17
CA THR A 648 -1.68 48.80 6.25
C THR A 648 -0.40 48.00 6.46
N LYS A 649 0.74 48.49 5.95
CA LYS A 649 2.01 47.76 6.05
C LYS A 649 2.51 47.69 7.51
N HIS A 650 2.30 48.76 8.28
CA HIS A 650 2.82 48.87 9.64
C HIS A 650 1.74 49.20 10.68
N SER A 651 0.48 49.38 10.29
CA SER A 651 -0.59 49.83 11.19
C SER A 651 -1.91 49.11 10.95
N PHE A 652 -2.82 49.25 11.90
CA PHE A 652 -4.19 48.77 11.79
C PHE A 652 -5.16 49.71 12.50
N ALA A 653 -6.41 49.71 12.07
CA ALA A 653 -7.49 50.47 12.68
C ALA A 653 -8.58 49.55 13.20
N LEU A 654 -9.09 49.86 14.40
CA LEU A 654 -10.08 49.07 15.11
C LEU A 654 -11.16 49.93 15.77
N VAL A 655 -12.34 49.37 15.95
CA VAL A 655 -13.44 50.03 16.67
C VAL A 655 -13.18 50.06 18.18
N ASN A 656 -13.59 51.13 18.87
CA ASN A 656 -13.30 51.32 20.30
C ASN A 656 -14.32 50.57 21.22
N LEU A 657 -13.90 49.86 22.26
CA LEU A 657 -14.84 49.21 23.19
C LEU A 657 -15.79 50.20 23.90
N LYS A 658 -15.28 51.38 24.27
CA LYS A 658 -16.01 52.45 24.97
C LYS A 658 -15.83 53.79 24.23
N PRO A 659 -16.54 54.02 23.11
CA PRO A 659 -16.39 55.24 22.33
C PRO A 659 -16.83 56.46 23.14
N LEU A 660 -16.06 57.56 23.06
CA LEU A 660 -16.43 58.86 23.64
C LEU A 660 -17.59 59.52 22.86
N LEU A 661 -17.55 59.41 21.53
CA LEU A 661 -18.59 59.88 20.61
C LEU A 661 -18.80 58.82 19.52
N PRO A 662 -19.97 58.78 18.85
CA PRO A 662 -20.20 57.91 17.70
C PRO A 662 -19.08 58.05 16.66
N GLY A 663 -18.54 56.92 16.19
CA GLY A 663 -17.41 56.90 15.24
C GLY A 663 -16.02 57.08 15.86
N HIS A 664 -15.89 57.10 17.20
CA HIS A 664 -14.60 57.02 17.87
C HIS A 664 -13.95 55.65 17.61
N VAL A 665 -12.84 55.66 16.86
CA VAL A 665 -12.02 54.49 16.55
C VAL A 665 -10.57 54.69 17.00
N LEU A 666 -9.79 53.61 16.97
CA LEU A 666 -8.37 53.61 17.30
C LEU A 666 -7.55 53.23 16.06
N VAL A 667 -6.34 53.79 15.95
CA VAL A 667 -5.33 53.39 14.96
C VAL A 667 -4.03 53.09 15.70
N SER A 668 -3.43 51.92 15.46
CA SER A 668 -2.30 51.40 16.23
C SER A 668 -1.25 50.80 15.29
N PRO A 669 0.06 50.87 15.59
CA PRO A 669 1.06 50.14 14.84
C PRO A 669 0.90 48.63 15.06
N LEU A 670 1.34 47.82 14.08
CA LEU A 670 1.37 46.36 14.19
C LEU A 670 2.45 45.89 15.17
N ALA A 671 3.56 46.63 15.26
CA ALA A 671 4.62 46.35 16.23
C ALA A 671 4.21 46.85 17.62
N ILE A 672 4.18 45.94 18.60
CA ILE A 672 3.82 46.27 19.98
C ILE A 672 4.96 47.07 20.61
N LYS A 673 4.80 48.40 20.65
CA LYS A 673 5.75 49.30 21.30
C LYS A 673 5.04 50.21 22.30
N PRO A 674 5.59 50.39 23.51
CA PRO A 674 4.93 51.13 24.56
C PRO A 674 4.89 52.63 24.29
N ALA A 675 5.95 53.20 23.70
CA ALA A 675 6.04 54.63 23.46
C ALA A 675 6.12 55.01 21.96
N LEU A 676 5.61 56.20 21.62
CA LEU A 676 5.64 56.72 20.24
C LEU A 676 7.08 56.84 19.73
N ALA A 677 8.01 57.20 20.61
CA ALA A 677 9.44 57.33 20.31
C ALA A 677 10.13 56.00 19.96
N ASP A 678 9.53 54.85 20.30
CA ASP A 678 10.09 53.54 19.99
C ASP A 678 9.81 53.13 18.53
N LEU A 679 8.89 53.83 17.84
CA LEU A 679 8.54 53.55 16.45
C LEU A 679 9.64 54.00 15.49
N THR A 680 9.87 53.19 14.45
CA THR A 680 10.73 53.56 13.33
C THR A 680 10.07 54.64 12.48
N LYS A 681 10.86 55.35 11.65
CA LYS A 681 10.34 56.37 10.75
C LYS A 681 9.23 55.84 9.84
N ASP A 682 9.38 54.62 9.33
CA ASP A 682 8.38 53.97 8.47
C ASP A 682 7.08 53.67 9.24
N GLU A 683 7.19 53.19 10.49
CA GLU A 683 6.04 52.90 11.34
C GLU A 683 5.29 54.18 11.73
N VAL A 684 5.99 55.25 12.14
CA VAL A 684 5.37 56.55 12.45
C VAL A 684 4.66 57.12 11.22
N THR A 685 5.31 57.05 10.06
CA THR A 685 4.75 57.55 8.80
C THR A 685 3.47 56.80 8.44
N ASP A 686 3.53 55.47 8.42
CA ASP A 686 2.37 54.62 8.09
C ASP A 686 1.24 54.78 9.13
N LEU A 687 1.55 54.94 10.42
CA LEU A 687 0.58 55.20 11.48
C LEU A 687 -0.24 56.46 11.19
N PHE A 688 0.42 57.59 10.98
CA PHE A 688 -0.29 58.86 10.75
C PHE A 688 -0.93 58.95 9.37
N LEU A 689 -0.37 58.33 8.33
CA LEU A 689 -1.06 58.17 7.05
C LEU A 689 -2.35 57.35 7.23
N THR A 690 -2.30 56.28 8.00
CA THR A 690 -3.48 55.49 8.33
C THR A 690 -4.53 56.31 9.09
N VAL A 691 -4.11 57.12 10.07
CA VAL A 691 -4.99 58.07 10.78
C VAL A 691 -5.68 59.02 9.79
N THR A 692 -4.93 59.67 8.89
CA THR A 692 -5.52 60.60 7.92
C THR A 692 -6.53 59.93 6.99
N ARG A 693 -6.27 58.68 6.59
CA ARG A 693 -7.20 57.90 5.78
C ARG A 693 -8.49 57.58 6.54
N VAL A 694 -8.36 57.10 7.77
CA VAL A 694 -9.51 56.82 8.63
C VAL A 694 -10.33 58.10 8.87
N GLN A 695 -9.68 59.24 9.08
CA GLN A 695 -10.36 60.54 9.19
C GLN A 695 -11.19 60.88 7.95
N GLN A 696 -10.68 60.66 6.73
CA GLN A 696 -11.42 60.92 5.49
C GLN A 696 -12.70 60.08 5.43
N THR A 697 -12.59 58.78 5.70
CA THR A 697 -13.73 57.87 5.74
C THR A 697 -14.74 58.31 6.80
N LEU A 698 -14.31 58.55 8.03
CA LEU A 698 -15.20 58.98 9.11
C LEU A 698 -15.85 60.34 8.84
N ARG A 699 -15.15 61.27 8.18
CA ARG A 699 -15.67 62.59 7.81
C ARG A 699 -16.89 62.43 6.90
N ARG A 700 -16.78 61.54 5.91
CA ARG A 700 -17.86 61.23 4.98
C ARG A 700 -19.03 60.53 5.67
N LEU A 701 -18.76 59.54 6.52
CA LEU A 701 -19.79 58.71 7.15
C LEU A 701 -20.57 59.45 8.26
N TYR A 702 -19.86 60.18 9.12
CA TYR A 702 -20.44 60.84 10.28
C TYR A 702 -20.72 62.34 10.04
N LYS A 703 -20.49 62.83 8.82
CA LYS A 703 -20.61 64.25 8.46
C LYS A 703 -19.83 65.16 9.42
N ALA A 704 -18.62 64.71 9.80
CA ALA A 704 -17.82 65.40 10.79
C ALA A 704 -17.30 66.74 10.26
N ASP A 705 -17.50 67.81 11.03
CA ASP A 705 -16.95 69.13 10.77
C ASP A 705 -15.46 69.20 11.14
N ALA A 706 -15.08 68.52 12.22
CA ALA A 706 -13.73 68.49 12.79
C ALA A 706 -13.40 67.12 13.42
N PHE A 707 -12.19 66.97 13.96
CA PHE A 707 -11.73 65.75 14.62
C PHE A 707 -10.88 66.06 15.85
N ASN A 708 -10.99 65.23 16.89
CA ASN A 708 -9.94 65.09 17.89
C ASN A 708 -9.05 63.91 17.50
N ILE A 709 -7.74 64.17 17.46
CA ILE A 709 -6.70 63.18 17.21
C ILE A 709 -5.76 63.22 18.41
N ALA A 710 -5.69 62.11 19.15
CA ALA A 710 -4.94 62.08 20.41
C ALA A 710 -4.11 60.80 20.51
N VAL A 711 -2.87 60.94 20.99
CA VAL A 711 -1.99 59.84 21.38
C VAL A 711 -1.65 60.05 22.84
N GLN A 712 -1.99 59.07 23.68
CA GLN A 712 -1.62 59.05 25.09
C GLN A 712 -0.33 58.22 25.19
N ASP A 713 0.81 58.89 25.38
CA ASP A 713 2.14 58.29 25.33
C ASP A 713 2.71 58.11 26.75
N GLY A 714 2.59 56.91 27.30
CA GLY A 714 2.97 56.56 28.68
C GLY A 714 1.83 56.68 29.69
N VAL A 715 1.96 55.94 30.80
CA VAL A 715 0.92 55.80 31.84
C VAL A 715 0.48 57.16 32.39
N ALA A 716 1.41 58.09 32.63
CA ALA A 716 1.11 59.41 33.16
C ALA A 716 0.32 60.31 32.19
N ALA A 717 0.30 59.99 30.89
CA ALA A 717 -0.48 60.67 29.88
C ALA A 717 -1.86 60.03 29.65
N GLY A 718 -2.27 59.07 30.49
CA GLY A 718 -3.54 58.34 30.37
C GLY A 718 -3.45 57.08 29.51
N GLN A 719 -2.25 56.58 29.18
CA GLN A 719 -2.12 55.35 28.41
C GLN A 719 -2.51 54.12 29.23
N SER A 720 -3.67 53.53 28.92
CA SER A 720 -4.21 52.35 29.64
C SER A 720 -3.60 51.01 29.22
N VAL A 721 -3.11 50.90 27.98
CA VAL A 721 -2.45 49.70 27.44
C VAL A 721 -1.05 50.10 26.95
N PRO A 722 0.04 49.38 27.32
CA PRO A 722 1.42 49.72 26.93
C PRO A 722 1.70 49.41 25.46
N HIS A 723 0.92 50.02 24.57
CA HIS A 723 0.98 49.95 23.13
C HIS A 723 0.48 51.29 22.56
N VAL A 724 1.28 51.94 21.71
CA VAL A 724 0.90 53.20 21.06
C VAL A 724 -0.42 53.03 20.32
N HIS A 725 -1.38 53.91 20.58
CA HIS A 725 -2.60 54.00 19.78
C HIS A 725 -3.07 55.45 19.67
N CYS A 726 -3.59 55.78 18.50
CA CYS A 726 -4.11 57.08 18.16
C CYS A 726 -5.64 57.02 18.17
N HIS A 727 -6.27 57.83 19.02
CA HIS A 727 -7.70 58.04 19.05
C HIS A 727 -8.11 58.93 17.89
N VAL A 728 -9.10 58.50 17.11
CA VAL A 728 -9.69 59.27 16.02
C VAL A 728 -11.16 59.47 16.29
N ILE A 729 -11.53 60.70 16.65
CA ILE A 729 -12.88 61.03 17.12
C ILE A 729 -13.50 62.08 16.20
N PRO A 730 -14.54 61.74 15.41
CA PRO A 730 -15.24 62.72 14.59
C PRO A 730 -16.05 63.69 15.46
N ARG A 731 -16.08 64.97 15.07
CA ARG A 731 -16.77 66.05 15.77
C ARG A 731 -17.77 66.74 14.85
N THR A 732 -18.92 67.13 15.39
CA THR A 732 -19.93 67.94 14.69
C THR A 732 -20.28 69.17 15.51
N ILE A 733 -20.61 70.29 14.86
CA ILE A 733 -21.04 71.51 15.56
C ILE A 733 -22.23 71.20 16.46
N GLY A 734 -22.11 71.51 17.75
CA GLY A 734 -23.14 71.25 18.75
C GLY A 734 -23.15 69.83 19.32
N ASP A 735 -22.12 69.01 19.05
CA ASP A 735 -21.95 67.74 19.74
C ASP A 735 -21.74 67.94 21.26
N PRO A 736 -22.03 66.91 22.09
CA PRO A 736 -22.01 67.05 23.56
C PRO A 736 -20.65 67.44 24.15
N GLY A 737 -19.57 67.38 23.38
CA GLY A 737 -18.21 67.74 23.78
C GLY A 737 -17.79 69.17 23.40
N GLY A 738 -18.70 70.01 22.92
CA GLY A 738 -18.43 71.43 22.64
C GLY A 738 -17.93 72.19 23.88
N ASP A 739 -17.01 73.15 23.66
CA ASP A 739 -16.31 73.95 24.67
C ASP A 739 -15.29 73.16 25.53
N ASP A 740 -14.22 72.64 24.92
CA ASP A 740 -13.05 71.97 25.56
C ASP A 740 -13.29 70.68 26.38
N LYS A 741 -14.52 70.21 26.52
CA LYS A 741 -14.86 69.00 27.31
C LYS A 741 -14.21 67.70 26.82
N VAL A 742 -13.86 67.59 25.54
CA VAL A 742 -13.13 66.41 25.03
C VAL A 742 -11.69 66.40 25.53
N HIS A 743 -11.06 67.56 25.74
CA HIS A 743 -9.77 67.64 26.41
C HIS A 743 -9.91 67.16 27.85
N GLU A 744 -10.93 67.62 28.60
CA GLU A 744 -11.23 67.12 29.95
C GLU A 744 -11.52 65.60 29.98
N TRP A 745 -12.08 65.03 28.92
CA TRP A 745 -12.30 63.58 28.82
C TRP A 745 -11.04 62.78 28.49
N LEU A 746 -10.14 63.36 27.69
CA LEU A 746 -8.81 62.81 27.42
C LEU A 746 -7.85 63.00 28.61
N GLU A 747 -8.08 64.03 29.44
CA GLU A 747 -7.33 64.44 30.63
C GLU A 747 -7.95 63.97 31.96
N GLY A 748 -9.06 63.22 31.93
CA GLY A 748 -9.75 62.70 33.12
C GLY A 748 -8.87 61.77 33.98
N GLU A 749 -9.38 61.29 35.14
CA GLU A 749 -8.71 60.62 36.29
C GLU A 749 -7.51 59.67 36.05
N GLU A 750 -7.18 59.28 34.83
CA GLU A 750 -5.96 58.57 34.43
C GLU A 750 -4.75 59.51 34.18
N GLY A 751 -4.92 60.85 34.14
CA GLY A 751 -3.85 61.82 33.86
C GLY A 751 -3.75 63.03 34.79
N ASP A 752 -4.48 63.08 35.90
CA ASP A 752 -4.57 64.27 36.77
C ASP A 752 -3.34 64.45 37.70
N VAL A 753 -2.21 64.86 37.12
CA VAL A 753 -1.01 65.24 37.89
C VAL A 753 -1.26 66.49 38.74
N GLY A 754 -2.17 67.37 38.31
CA GLY A 754 -2.48 68.64 38.98
C GLY A 754 -3.36 68.49 40.23
N GLY A 755 -4.29 67.53 40.24
CA GLY A 755 -5.16 67.20 41.37
C GLY A 755 -4.39 66.52 42.50
N HIS A 756 -3.49 65.60 42.18
CA HIS A 756 -2.62 64.97 43.18
C HIS A 756 -1.62 65.96 43.82
N GLN A 757 -1.18 66.99 43.10
CA GLN A 757 -0.33 68.06 43.65
C GLN A 757 -1.13 69.03 44.54
N ARG A 758 -2.39 69.32 44.20
CA ARG A 758 -3.26 70.24 44.97
C ARG A 758 -3.87 69.58 46.22
N GLU A 759 -4.17 68.28 46.17
CA GLU A 759 -4.71 67.51 47.30
C GLU A 759 -3.65 67.23 48.39
N ALA A 760 -2.38 67.09 48.01
CA ALA A 760 -1.27 66.97 48.95
C ALA A 760 -0.99 68.28 49.72
N GLU A 761 -1.35 69.44 49.17
CA GLU A 761 -1.06 70.76 49.75
C GLU A 761 -2.23 71.40 50.51
N SER A 762 -3.49 70.97 50.33
CA SER A 762 -4.64 71.76 50.82
C SER A 762 -5.63 71.07 51.77
N GLY A 763 -5.50 69.77 52.06
CA GLY A 763 -6.15 69.13 53.23
C GLY A 763 -7.64 69.45 53.48
N SER A 764 -8.46 69.64 52.44
CA SER A 764 -9.83 70.14 52.59
C SER A 764 -10.78 69.48 51.59
N SER A 765 -11.66 68.64 52.12
CA SER A 765 -12.86 68.10 51.46
C SER A 765 -13.85 69.21 51.10
N GLY A 766 -14.27 69.30 49.84
CA GLY A 766 -15.27 70.28 49.37
C GLY A 766 -16.04 69.82 48.13
N GLU A 767 -17.36 69.98 48.19
CA GLU A 767 -18.43 69.43 47.33
C GLU A 767 -18.39 69.85 45.83
N ARG A 768 -18.79 68.94 44.94
CA ARG A 768 -18.96 69.16 43.50
C ARG A 768 -20.40 69.61 43.15
N LYS A 769 -20.55 70.71 42.39
CA LYS A 769 -21.81 71.11 41.74
C LYS A 769 -21.77 70.94 40.22
N MET A 770 -22.79 70.23 39.75
CA MET A 770 -23.55 70.26 38.48
C MET A 770 -22.81 70.32 37.13
N GLY A 771 -22.93 69.22 36.38
CA GLY A 771 -22.49 69.07 34.98
C GLY A 771 -21.81 67.74 34.63
N GLN A 772 -21.74 66.79 35.56
CA GLN A 772 -20.93 65.57 35.42
C GLN A 772 -21.60 64.48 34.58
N TRP A 773 -20.88 64.03 33.54
CA TRP A 773 -21.14 62.80 32.80
C TRP A 773 -20.18 61.70 33.23
N ALA A 774 -20.59 60.47 32.96
CA ALA A 774 -20.06 59.21 33.47
C ALA A 774 -18.52 59.06 33.38
N LYS A 775 -17.87 58.72 34.50
CA LYS A 775 -16.46 58.27 34.54
C LYS A 775 -16.24 57.04 33.64
N ASP A 776 -15.01 56.66 33.30
CA ASP A 776 -14.77 55.47 32.45
C ASP A 776 -15.47 54.20 32.97
N GLY A 777 -15.51 54.02 34.30
CA GLY A 777 -16.23 52.92 34.95
C GLY A 777 -17.76 52.96 34.80
N GLU A 778 -18.33 54.10 34.42
CA GLU A 778 -19.77 54.34 34.28
C GLU A 778 -20.20 54.38 32.79
N ARG A 779 -19.24 54.39 31.84
CA ARG A 779 -19.51 54.30 30.39
C ARG A 779 -19.82 52.85 29.99
N LYS A 780 -20.98 52.65 29.35
CA LYS A 780 -21.43 51.32 28.89
C LYS A 780 -20.51 50.79 27.78
N ALA A 781 -19.84 49.68 28.04
CA ALA A 781 -19.10 48.95 27.02
C ALA A 781 -20.07 48.41 25.96
N ARG A 782 -19.65 48.50 24.69
CA ARG A 782 -20.41 47.94 23.56
C ARG A 782 -20.38 46.42 23.61
N THR A 783 -21.43 45.78 23.09
CA THR A 783 -21.39 44.32 22.92
C THR A 783 -20.44 43.96 21.78
N LYS A 784 -20.00 42.71 21.75
CA LYS A 784 -19.12 42.22 20.69
C LYS A 784 -19.79 42.31 19.31
N GLU A 785 -21.08 41.98 19.24
CA GLU A 785 -21.88 42.03 18.01
C GLU A 785 -22.02 43.46 17.46
N GLU A 786 -22.14 44.45 18.33
CA GLU A 786 -22.17 45.87 17.95
C GLU A 786 -20.83 46.29 17.34
N MET A 787 -19.72 45.93 17.98
CA MET A 787 -18.37 46.22 17.48
C MET A 787 -18.07 45.53 16.15
N GLU A 788 -18.46 44.27 16.02
CA GLU A 788 -18.32 43.48 14.78
C GLU A 788 -19.09 44.10 13.60
N SER A 789 -20.34 44.50 13.86
CA SER A 789 -21.19 45.12 12.85
C SER A 789 -20.62 46.45 12.36
N GLU A 790 -20.12 47.28 13.29
CA GLU A 790 -19.47 48.55 12.96
C GLU A 790 -18.16 48.32 12.21
N ALA A 791 -17.30 47.40 12.67
CA ALA A 791 -16.02 47.10 12.01
C ALA A 791 -16.22 46.58 10.59
N LYS A 792 -17.23 45.72 10.37
CA LYS A 792 -17.60 45.25 9.03
C LYS A 792 -18.03 46.40 8.13
N TRP A 793 -18.94 47.24 8.60
CA TRP A 793 -19.44 48.39 7.85
C TRP A 793 -18.32 49.38 7.51
N LEU A 794 -17.47 49.73 8.49
CA LEU A 794 -16.32 50.61 8.26
C LEU A 794 -15.34 50.03 7.24
N ARG A 795 -15.08 48.71 7.27
CA ARG A 795 -14.19 48.05 6.31
C ARG A 795 -14.67 48.24 4.87
N GLU A 796 -15.96 48.01 4.61
CA GLU A 796 -16.57 48.19 3.30
C GLU A 796 -16.51 49.65 2.84
N GLU A 797 -16.64 50.60 3.77
CA GLU A 797 -16.59 52.03 3.46
C GLU A 797 -15.17 52.53 3.18
N VAL A 798 -14.17 52.07 3.92
CA VAL A 798 -12.76 52.40 3.66
C VAL A 798 -12.33 51.87 2.29
N GLU A 799 -12.77 50.68 1.89
CA GLU A 799 -12.47 50.11 0.56
C GLU A 799 -13.01 50.96 -0.60
N LYS A 800 -14.21 51.54 -0.44
CA LYS A 800 -14.80 52.44 -1.45
C LYS A 800 -13.95 53.69 -1.67
N ASP A 801 -13.36 54.23 -0.61
CA ASP A 801 -12.51 55.41 -0.70
C ASP A 801 -11.21 55.11 -1.49
N VAL A 802 -10.63 53.91 -1.34
CA VAL A 802 -9.44 53.47 -2.11
C VAL A 802 -9.70 53.41 -3.61
N SER A 803 -10.89 52.94 -3.99
CA SER A 803 -11.27 52.77 -5.40
C SER A 803 -11.50 54.09 -6.15
N HIS A 804 -11.72 55.20 -5.42
CA HIS A 804 -11.89 56.53 -5.97
C HIS A 804 -10.56 57.28 -6.13
N GLU A 805 -9.58 57.07 -5.24
CA GLU A 805 -8.24 57.68 -5.36
C GLU A 805 -7.43 57.13 -6.54
N GLY A 806 -7.68 55.89 -6.99
CA GLY A 806 -7.02 55.30 -8.16
C GLY A 806 -7.61 55.70 -9.52
N LYS A 807 -8.66 56.52 -9.54
CA LYS A 807 -9.33 57.02 -10.77
C LYS A 807 -9.20 58.54 -10.95
N MET A 808 -8.61 59.26 -10.00
CA MET A 808 -8.11 60.62 -10.14
C MET A 808 -6.61 60.58 -10.41
#